data_AF-A0A9D1GPN0-F1
#
_entry.id   AF-A0A9D1GPN0-F1
#
_cell.length_a   1.000
_cell.length_b   1.000
_cell.length_c   1.000
_cell.angle_alpha   90.00
_cell.angle_beta   90.00
_cell.angle_gamma   90.00
#
_symmetry.space_group_name_H-M   'P 1'
#
loop_
_entity.id
_entity.type
_entity.pdbx_description
1 polymer ?
#
loop_
_entity_poly.entity_id
_entity_poly.type
_entity_poly.pdbx_seq_one_letter_code
_entity_poly.pdbx_strand_id
1 'polypeptide(L)'
;MYIHKIALAAAAFAASACILPAKAQNANSQRTDPTAEVREVLDRVFNYIDGCTPAELVDGDGKVLRNPDRIDENSSFRKGDFGINTYEWGVTYSGLLLASEVTGDEKYADYVYDRLNFIGSCYLPVKEYYDATGYNMRLKPLTQPKWLDDCGAMTAAMIKATLADPQRSKDFRALLDNWFTFVMYEEYRMGDGILARHRPVTNSVWLDDMYMGITPIAFRGLLSAKERGDLTQKFYNEAVNQVMLFKKYLWIPEKQLFRHGWIESMGVHPSYHWARANGWAMLTLCDVLDALPENVQGRDELLSLLKELIEGVVPYQAPNGLWHQLLDKTESYLETSASAMYVYCIAHAVNEGWIDRTAYQDIAKSGWKGVASQVNGLGQVENTCVGTGLGWTNTFYENRPVSVYAAHGYGPVILAASEIIRLYENTPARRPAAFALNGGTPREDGKPMIFLAGDSTCKNGRGTGDNGQWGWGSFFSEYVSDGATVENDAVGGLSSRTFFNNRWPEVRDRIREGDFVLIQFGHNDRAPLNSGRARGTLDGTSDEPETVVMEKNGAPEDVYSYGHYIRMMIRQTKLRGGIPIVLSPTPLNSWKDNRTLSRYDANFNAWCRQVAEEEGVAFIDFNDIAAGEYEKIGRKTAQSDYFADSVHTFEKGARLYCDILARELKNSGLPIAEYIR
;
A
#
# COMPACT_ATOMS: atom_id res chain seq x y z
N MET A 1 -56.87 -44.45 -9.38
CA MET A 1 -56.51 -43.78 -8.12
C MET A 1 -55.00 -43.95 -7.98
N TYR A 2 -54.27 -42.83 -7.97
CA TYR A 2 -52.80 -42.71 -8.12
C TYR A 2 -52.22 -43.10 -9.48
N ILE A 3 -51.85 -42.03 -10.23
CA ILE A 3 -50.85 -41.86 -11.30
C ILE A 3 -51.48 -40.95 -12.38
N HIS A 4 -51.34 -39.63 -12.20
CA HIS A 4 -51.40 -38.53 -13.20
C HIS A 4 -51.61 -37.18 -12.48
N LYS A 5 -50.55 -36.66 -11.85
CA LYS A 5 -50.46 -35.25 -11.39
C LYS A 5 -49.02 -34.75 -11.60
N ILE A 6 -48.57 -34.78 -12.85
CA ILE A 6 -47.46 -33.98 -13.38
C ILE A 6 -47.91 -33.58 -14.79
N ALA A 7 -47.62 -32.33 -15.18
CA ALA A 7 -47.93 -31.68 -16.46
C ALA A 7 -49.32 -31.02 -16.58
N LEU A 8 -49.49 -29.85 -15.94
CA LEU A 8 -50.27 -28.70 -16.43
C LEU A 8 -50.27 -27.57 -15.38
N ALA A 9 -49.10 -26.97 -15.14
CA ALA A 9 -48.96 -25.73 -14.37
C ALA A 9 -47.70 -24.94 -14.80
N ALA A 10 -47.40 -24.95 -16.10
CA ALA A 10 -46.32 -24.20 -16.72
C ALA A 10 -46.86 -23.36 -17.88
N ALA A 11 -47.78 -22.43 -17.60
CA ALA A 11 -48.25 -21.43 -18.57
C ALA A 11 -49.07 -20.27 -17.93
N ALA A 12 -48.77 -19.86 -16.70
CA ALA A 12 -49.49 -18.75 -16.06
C ALA A 12 -48.65 -17.99 -15.03
N PHE A 13 -47.46 -17.53 -15.41
CA PHE A 13 -46.72 -16.48 -14.69
C PHE A 13 -45.80 -15.73 -15.68
N ALA A 14 -46.40 -15.20 -16.73
CA ALA A 14 -45.75 -14.32 -17.69
C ALA A 14 -46.73 -13.22 -18.10
N ALA A 15 -47.08 -12.34 -17.15
CA ALA A 15 -47.64 -11.00 -17.36
C ALA A 15 -48.05 -10.40 -16.00
N SER A 16 -47.11 -9.81 -15.28
CA SER A 16 -47.41 -8.71 -14.37
C SER A 16 -46.19 -7.81 -14.26
N ALA A 17 -46.33 -6.70 -14.99
CA ALA A 17 -45.60 -5.44 -14.95
C ALA A 17 -44.46 -5.32 -13.92
N CYS A 18 -43.25 -5.13 -14.46
CA CYS A 18 -42.21 -4.33 -13.82
C CYS A 18 -42.81 -2.98 -13.39
N ILE A 19 -43.10 -2.83 -12.11
CA ILE A 19 -43.28 -1.51 -11.50
C ILE A 19 -41.87 -0.97 -11.25
N LEU A 20 -41.36 -0.22 -12.24
CA LEU A 20 -40.26 0.71 -12.01
C LEU A 20 -40.71 1.69 -10.91
N PRO A 21 -39.91 1.95 -9.86
CA PRO A 21 -40.28 2.97 -8.90
C PRO A 21 -40.36 4.32 -9.62
N ALA A 22 -41.44 5.03 -9.32
CA ALA A 22 -41.79 6.32 -9.89
C ALA A 22 -40.60 7.30 -9.83
N LYS A 23 -40.48 8.10 -10.90
CA LYS A 23 -39.58 9.25 -11.04
C LYS A 23 -39.37 9.95 -9.69
N ALA A 24 -38.21 9.74 -9.09
CA ALA A 24 -37.71 10.59 -8.04
C ALA A 24 -37.65 12.01 -8.62
N GLN A 25 -38.42 12.91 -8.02
CA GLN A 25 -38.35 14.33 -8.28
C GLN A 25 -36.90 14.79 -8.13
N ASN A 26 -36.48 15.72 -8.99
CA ASN A 26 -35.23 16.47 -8.88
C ASN A 26 -35.13 17.15 -7.51
N ALA A 27 -34.66 16.42 -6.50
CA ALA A 27 -33.93 16.98 -5.39
C ALA A 27 -32.51 17.13 -5.90
N ASN A 28 -32.10 18.38 -6.11
CA ASN A 28 -30.73 18.76 -6.37
C ASN A 28 -29.94 18.50 -5.07
N SER A 29 -29.69 17.22 -4.74
CA SER A 29 -28.78 16.87 -3.64
C SER A 29 -27.39 17.21 -4.16
N GLN A 30 -26.81 18.31 -3.68
CA GLN A 30 -25.38 18.52 -3.77
C GLN A 30 -24.71 17.21 -3.35
N ARG A 31 -24.04 16.51 -4.27
CA ARG A 31 -23.19 15.38 -3.90
C ARG A 31 -22.11 15.96 -2.99
N THR A 32 -22.26 15.74 -1.69
CA THR A 32 -21.26 16.07 -0.68
C THR A 32 -19.99 15.30 -1.02
N ASP A 33 -18.85 15.98 -0.93
CA ASP A 33 -17.55 15.34 -1.08
C ASP A 33 -17.38 14.32 0.05
N PRO A 34 -17.26 13.01 -0.24
CA PRO A 34 -17.17 11.99 0.80
C PRO A 34 -15.93 12.17 1.68
N THR A 35 -14.88 12.83 1.20
CA THR A 35 -13.72 13.17 2.02
C THR A 35 -14.04 14.27 3.04
N ALA A 36 -14.91 15.22 2.71
CA ALA A 36 -15.32 16.29 3.62
C ALA A 36 -16.11 15.74 4.81
N GLU A 37 -16.99 14.76 4.58
CA GLU A 37 -17.74 14.08 5.65
C GLU A 37 -16.80 13.33 6.61
N VAL A 38 -15.76 12.68 6.07
CA VAL A 38 -14.74 11.99 6.89
C VAL A 38 -13.93 12.99 7.71
N ARG A 39 -13.51 14.11 7.09
CA ARG A 39 -12.77 15.19 7.75
C ARG A 39 -13.57 15.85 8.88
N GLU A 40 -14.87 16.03 8.71
CA GLU A 40 -15.74 16.59 9.77
C GLU A 40 -15.79 15.67 11.00
N VAL A 41 -15.87 14.36 10.81
CA VAL A 41 -15.81 13.39 11.91
C VAL A 41 -14.43 13.42 12.58
N LEU A 42 -13.36 13.41 11.79
CA LEU A 42 -11.98 13.48 12.29
C LEU A 42 -11.74 14.76 13.12
N ASP A 43 -12.13 15.92 12.60
CA ASP A 43 -12.02 17.21 13.29
C ASP A 43 -12.80 17.22 14.61
N ARG A 44 -14.01 16.63 14.62
CA ARG A 44 -14.84 16.56 15.83
C ARG A 44 -14.19 15.69 16.90
N VAL A 45 -13.63 14.54 16.52
CA VAL A 45 -12.85 13.69 17.44
C VAL A 45 -11.62 14.43 17.95
N PHE A 46 -10.87 15.09 17.06
CA PHE A 46 -9.68 15.86 17.42
C PHE A 46 -9.98 16.98 18.42
N ASN A 47 -10.99 17.80 18.14
CA ASN A 47 -11.38 18.91 19.01
C ASN A 47 -11.79 18.43 20.41
N TYR A 48 -12.45 17.28 20.50
CA TYR A 48 -12.78 16.67 21.79
C TYR A 48 -11.53 16.26 22.57
N ILE A 49 -10.64 15.48 21.93
CA ILE A 49 -9.46 14.97 22.62
C ILE A 49 -8.51 16.11 23.02
N ASP A 50 -8.34 17.13 22.18
CA ASP A 50 -7.53 18.31 22.47
C ASP A 50 -8.03 19.08 23.70
N GLY A 51 -9.34 19.25 23.83
CA GLY A 51 -9.95 19.90 24.99
C GLY A 51 -9.82 19.11 26.30
N CYS A 52 -9.58 17.80 26.24
CA CYS A 52 -9.63 16.93 27.42
C CYS A 52 -8.29 16.22 27.76
N THR A 53 -7.19 16.55 27.09
CA THR A 53 -5.85 16.00 27.37
C THR A 53 -4.81 17.08 27.66
N PRO A 54 -4.84 17.69 28.86
CA PRO A 54 -3.92 18.76 29.21
C PRO A 54 -2.48 18.26 29.31
N ALA A 55 -1.55 18.95 28.63
CA ALA A 55 -0.11 18.74 28.74
C ALA A 55 0.48 19.58 29.88
N GLU A 56 0.09 19.25 31.11
CA GLU A 56 0.49 19.99 32.32
C GLU A 56 0.98 19.04 33.41
N LEU A 57 1.99 19.50 34.16
CA LEU A 57 2.51 18.83 35.34
C LEU A 57 1.89 19.47 36.59
N VAL A 58 1.48 18.67 37.58
CA VAL A 58 0.91 19.15 38.84
C VAL A 58 1.61 18.55 40.05
N ASP A 59 1.62 19.29 41.16
CA ASP A 59 2.07 18.82 42.47
C ASP A 59 1.05 17.91 43.17
N GLY A 60 1.35 17.49 44.40
CA GLY A 60 0.46 16.67 45.23
C GLY A 60 -0.89 17.31 45.57
N ASP A 61 -0.99 18.65 45.53
CA ASP A 61 -2.23 19.40 45.75
C ASP A 61 -3.00 19.63 44.44
N GLY A 62 -2.43 19.25 43.29
CA GLY A 62 -3.01 19.47 41.97
C GLY A 62 -2.74 20.87 41.39
N LYS A 63 -1.78 21.63 41.94
CA LYS A 63 -1.37 22.94 41.38
C LYS A 63 -0.36 22.75 40.27
N VAL A 64 -0.48 23.54 39.21
CA VAL A 64 0.41 23.47 38.05
C VAL A 64 1.85 23.82 38.42
N LEU A 65 2.76 22.91 38.13
CA LEU A 65 4.21 23.07 38.27
C LEU A 65 4.77 23.65 36.97
N ARG A 66 5.27 24.90 37.04
CA ARG A 66 5.89 25.59 35.90
C ARG A 66 7.40 25.35 35.75
N ASN A 67 8.05 24.83 36.81
CA ASN A 67 9.47 24.48 36.78
C ASN A 67 9.63 22.96 37.01
N PRO A 68 10.16 22.21 36.02
CA PRO A 68 10.45 20.77 36.15
C PRO A 68 11.41 20.41 37.28
N ASP A 69 12.30 21.33 37.71
CA ASP A 69 13.24 21.09 38.83
C ASP A 69 12.54 20.90 40.19
N ARG A 70 11.23 21.12 40.24
CA ARG A 70 10.40 20.94 41.45
C ARG A 70 9.63 19.62 41.47
N ILE A 71 9.94 18.71 40.54
CA ILE A 71 9.37 17.36 40.54
C ILE A 71 9.76 16.63 41.84
N ASP A 72 8.76 15.98 42.42
CA ASP A 72 8.87 15.15 43.62
C ASP A 72 8.01 13.86 43.51
N GLU A 73 7.94 13.06 44.56
CA GLU A 73 7.20 11.79 44.59
C GLU A 73 5.68 11.96 44.40
N ASN A 74 5.14 13.15 44.63
CA ASN A 74 3.71 13.45 44.54
C ASN A 74 3.31 14.05 43.18
N SER A 75 4.30 14.46 42.40
CA SER A 75 4.14 15.07 41.09
C SER A 75 3.49 14.09 40.09
N SER A 76 2.58 14.58 39.25
CA SER A 76 1.88 13.78 38.23
C SER A 76 1.42 14.63 37.05
N PHE A 77 1.09 14.00 35.93
CA PHE A 77 0.41 14.70 34.84
C PHE A 77 -1.01 15.08 35.27
N ARG A 78 -1.45 16.28 34.89
CA ARG A 78 -2.79 16.76 35.17
C ARG A 78 -3.80 15.78 34.56
N LYS A 79 -4.78 15.38 35.36
CA LYS A 79 -5.85 14.49 34.91
C LYS A 79 -6.78 15.22 33.94
N GLY A 80 -6.91 14.66 32.75
CA GLY A 80 -8.01 14.93 31.83
C GLY A 80 -8.94 13.72 31.73
N ASP A 81 -9.73 13.65 30.66
CA ASP A 81 -10.56 12.46 30.37
C ASP A 81 -9.67 11.28 29.96
N PHE A 82 -8.49 11.55 29.39
CA PHE A 82 -7.50 10.54 28.97
C PHE A 82 -6.09 10.87 29.46
N GLY A 83 -5.29 9.82 29.66
CA GLY A 83 -3.88 9.95 30.00
C GLY A 83 -3.01 10.09 28.75
N ILE A 84 -2.22 11.15 28.68
CA ILE A 84 -1.35 11.48 27.54
C ILE A 84 -0.14 10.54 27.36
N ASN A 85 0.15 9.70 28.36
CA ASN A 85 1.28 8.78 28.40
C ASN A 85 0.84 7.31 28.53
N THR A 86 -0.27 6.96 27.89
CA THR A 86 -0.83 5.60 27.86
C THR A 86 -0.62 4.97 26.49
N TYR A 87 -0.67 3.64 26.38
CA TYR A 87 -0.48 2.98 25.08
C TYR A 87 -1.59 3.36 24.08
N GLU A 88 -2.83 3.55 24.55
CA GLU A 88 -3.94 4.01 23.72
C GLU A 88 -3.64 5.40 23.11
N TRP A 89 -2.96 6.24 23.88
CA TRP A 89 -2.51 7.54 23.40
C TRP A 89 -1.32 7.44 22.43
N GLY A 90 -0.45 6.45 22.58
CA GLY A 90 0.56 6.10 21.56
C GLY A 90 -0.06 5.82 20.19
N VAL A 91 -1.18 5.08 20.16
CA VAL A 91 -1.95 4.84 18.93
C VAL A 91 -2.56 6.15 18.42
N THR A 92 -3.08 6.99 19.32
CA THR A 92 -3.66 8.29 18.98
C THR A 92 -2.62 9.22 18.34
N TYR A 93 -1.42 9.31 18.90
CA TYR A 93 -0.33 10.07 18.29
C TYR A 93 0.05 9.55 16.90
N SER A 94 0.15 8.23 16.73
CA SER A 94 0.42 7.63 15.43
C SER A 94 -0.67 7.96 14.40
N GLY A 95 -1.94 7.91 14.81
CA GLY A 95 -3.08 8.31 13.97
C GLY A 95 -3.06 9.78 13.59
N LEU A 96 -2.71 10.67 14.53
CA LEU A 96 -2.64 12.11 14.28
C LEU A 96 -1.47 12.50 13.36
N LEU A 97 -0.33 11.83 13.43
CA LEU A 97 0.75 12.01 12.45
C LEU A 97 0.26 11.66 11.04
N LEU A 98 -0.42 10.51 10.89
CA LEU A 98 -1.01 10.13 9.61
C LEU A 98 -2.11 11.11 9.18
N ALA A 99 -2.95 11.59 10.10
CA ALA A 99 -3.95 12.60 9.80
C ALA A 99 -3.30 13.88 9.27
N SER A 100 -2.21 14.35 9.88
CA SER A 100 -1.44 15.50 9.40
C SER A 100 -0.93 15.28 7.98
N GLU A 101 -0.32 14.12 7.71
CA GLU A 101 0.21 13.76 6.39
C GLU A 101 -0.89 13.76 5.31
N VAL A 102 -1.99 13.07 5.58
CA VAL A 102 -3.08 12.88 4.61
C VAL A 102 -3.88 14.16 4.39
N THR A 103 -4.12 14.92 5.45
CA THR A 103 -4.97 16.11 5.36
C THR A 103 -4.22 17.37 4.96
N GLY A 104 -2.91 17.42 5.21
CA GLY A 104 -2.08 18.62 5.12
C GLY A 104 -2.29 19.62 6.28
N ASP A 105 -3.06 19.26 7.31
CA ASP A 105 -3.36 20.14 8.45
C ASP A 105 -2.39 19.88 9.62
N GLU A 106 -1.46 20.81 9.81
CA GLU A 106 -0.40 20.73 10.82
C GLU A 106 -0.91 20.68 12.26
N LYS A 107 -2.16 21.08 12.54
CA LYS A 107 -2.70 21.04 13.93
C LYS A 107 -2.60 19.66 14.56
N TYR A 108 -2.70 18.61 13.74
CA TYR A 108 -2.59 17.23 14.19
C TYR A 108 -1.16 16.88 14.59
N ALA A 109 -0.16 17.27 13.77
CA ALA A 109 1.24 17.10 14.14
C ALA A 109 1.62 17.96 15.35
N ASP A 110 1.17 19.22 15.40
CA ASP A 110 1.39 20.12 16.54
C ASP A 110 0.90 19.52 17.85
N TYR A 111 -0.31 18.95 17.85
CA TYR A 111 -0.84 18.18 18.98
C TYR A 111 0.14 17.09 19.44
N VAL A 112 0.71 16.33 18.50
CA VAL A 112 1.63 15.23 18.80
C VAL A 112 2.93 15.75 19.41
N TYR A 113 3.61 16.68 18.72
CA TYR A 113 4.91 17.17 19.15
C TYR A 113 4.84 17.93 20.47
N ASP A 114 3.81 18.75 20.69
CA ASP A 114 3.66 19.49 21.96
C ASP A 114 3.63 18.54 23.16
N ARG A 115 2.94 17.41 23.03
CA ARG A 115 2.73 16.47 24.14
C ARG A 115 3.89 15.53 24.30
N LEU A 116 4.45 15.01 23.21
CA LEU A 116 5.64 14.17 23.28
C LEU A 116 6.84 14.96 23.79
N ASN A 117 7.04 16.22 23.37
CA ASN A 117 8.10 17.08 23.89
C ASN A 117 7.87 17.42 25.37
N PHE A 118 6.63 17.71 25.77
CA PHE A 118 6.29 17.91 27.18
C PHE A 118 6.62 16.66 28.03
N ILE A 119 6.19 15.47 27.61
CA ILE A 119 6.49 14.21 28.32
C ILE A 119 8.01 13.95 28.34
N GLY A 120 8.68 14.15 27.22
CA GLY A 120 10.14 14.03 27.09
C GLY A 120 10.90 14.96 28.04
N SER A 121 10.45 16.21 28.19
CA SER A 121 11.05 17.17 29.12
C SER A 121 10.94 16.75 30.59
N CYS A 122 9.98 15.91 30.94
CA CYS A 122 9.81 15.38 32.29
C CYS A 122 10.74 14.18 32.59
N TYR A 123 11.31 13.53 31.57
CA TYR A 123 12.08 12.29 31.75
C TYR A 123 13.34 12.48 32.61
N LEU A 124 14.19 13.46 32.28
CA LEU A 124 15.44 13.68 33.02
C LEU A 124 15.19 14.12 34.47
N PRO A 125 14.32 15.11 34.77
CA PRO A 125 14.03 15.48 36.15
C PRO A 125 13.46 14.33 36.99
N VAL A 126 12.57 13.50 36.42
CA VAL A 126 12.05 12.30 37.11
C VAL A 126 13.17 11.30 37.40
N LYS A 127 14.07 11.11 36.43
CA LYS A 127 15.23 10.22 36.61
C LYS A 127 16.17 10.72 37.71
N GLU A 128 16.52 12.00 37.69
CA GLU A 128 17.42 12.61 38.68
C GLU A 128 16.83 12.55 40.09
N TYR A 129 15.53 12.83 40.25
CA TYR A 129 14.86 12.71 41.54
C TYR A 129 14.88 11.27 42.06
N TYR A 130 14.57 10.29 41.21
CA TYR A 130 14.59 8.88 41.60
C TYR A 130 16.00 8.42 41.98
N ASP A 131 17.01 8.75 41.18
CA ASP A 131 18.41 8.37 41.41
C ASP A 131 18.93 8.99 42.72
N ALA A 132 18.47 10.19 43.09
CA ALA A 132 18.86 10.87 44.34
C ALA A 132 18.14 10.34 45.59
N THR A 133 16.86 9.93 45.48
CA THR A 133 16.02 9.67 46.65
C THR A 133 15.62 8.21 46.85
N GLY A 134 15.55 7.43 45.76
CA GLY A 134 15.00 6.07 45.76
C GLY A 134 13.48 5.99 46.00
N TYR A 135 12.77 7.12 46.09
CA TYR A 135 11.32 7.11 46.33
C TYR A 135 10.52 6.66 45.10
N ASN A 136 9.45 5.92 45.35
CA ASN A 136 8.57 5.44 44.28
C ASN A 136 7.63 6.57 43.82
N MET A 137 7.89 7.12 42.64
CA MET A 137 7.11 8.24 42.07
C MET A 137 5.93 7.75 41.22
N ARG A 138 4.89 8.57 41.10
CA ARG A 138 3.79 8.31 40.13
C ARG A 138 4.27 8.29 38.68
N LEU A 139 5.26 9.11 38.34
CA LEU A 139 5.86 9.21 37.01
C LEU A 139 6.99 8.20 36.76
N LYS A 140 7.25 7.28 37.70
CA LYS A 140 8.28 6.25 37.59
C LYS A 140 8.26 5.47 36.26
N PRO A 141 7.11 5.15 35.63
CA PRO A 141 7.09 4.45 34.34
C PRO A 141 7.82 5.18 33.20
N LEU A 142 8.07 6.49 33.31
CA LEU A 142 8.90 7.22 32.33
C LEU A 142 10.34 6.70 32.33
N THR A 143 10.87 6.29 33.49
CA THR A 143 12.26 5.84 33.64
C THR A 143 12.38 4.33 33.75
N GLN A 144 11.41 3.68 34.39
CA GLN A 144 11.37 2.25 34.63
C GLN A 144 9.99 1.71 34.23
N PRO A 145 9.70 1.61 32.91
CA PRO A 145 8.50 0.90 32.45
C PRO A 145 8.51 -0.53 32.96
N LYS A 146 7.33 -1.07 33.26
CA LYS A 146 7.18 -2.41 33.81
C LYS A 146 6.76 -3.40 32.74
N TRP A 147 5.89 -2.96 31.81
CA TRP A 147 5.28 -3.78 30.77
C TRP A 147 5.36 -3.08 29.41
N LEU A 148 5.24 -3.83 28.32
CA LEU A 148 5.03 -3.25 26.98
C LEU A 148 3.88 -2.23 26.95
N ASP A 149 2.79 -2.45 27.70
CA ASP A 149 1.66 -1.51 27.79
C ASP A 149 2.05 -0.13 28.37
N ASP A 150 3.18 -0.01 29.10
CA ASP A 150 3.62 1.26 29.68
C ASP A 150 4.35 2.15 28.65
N CYS A 151 4.87 1.58 27.56
CA CYS A 151 5.82 2.29 26.70
C CYS A 151 5.83 1.91 25.21
N GLY A 152 5.33 0.73 24.83
CA GLY A 152 5.47 0.15 23.49
C GLY A 152 4.87 0.99 22.37
N ALA A 153 3.56 1.20 22.40
CA ALA A 153 2.86 2.04 21.43
C ALA A 153 3.35 3.50 21.44
N MET A 154 3.71 4.02 22.60
CA MET A 154 4.29 5.37 22.73
C MET A 154 5.66 5.46 22.06
N THR A 155 6.50 4.42 22.20
CA THR A 155 7.80 4.31 21.54
C THR A 155 7.63 4.27 20.03
N ALA A 156 6.65 3.50 19.53
CA ALA A 156 6.33 3.49 18.10
C ALA A 156 5.94 4.89 17.60
N ALA A 157 5.08 5.60 18.33
CA ALA A 157 4.69 6.97 17.99
C ALA A 157 5.87 7.95 17.99
N MET A 158 6.75 7.89 19.01
CA MET A 158 7.95 8.71 19.08
C MET A 158 8.92 8.43 17.93
N ILE A 159 9.05 7.16 17.52
CA ILE A 159 9.86 6.79 16.35
C ILE A 159 9.23 7.35 15.07
N LYS A 160 7.92 7.17 14.87
CA LYS A 160 7.19 7.73 13.71
C LYS A 160 7.32 9.26 13.66
N ALA A 161 7.17 9.96 14.78
CA ALA A 161 7.39 11.40 14.89
C ALA A 161 8.83 11.80 14.56
N THR A 162 9.82 11.03 15.02
CA THR A 162 11.24 11.27 14.68
C THR A 162 11.52 11.05 13.20
N LEU A 163 10.89 10.04 12.58
CA LEU A 163 11.03 9.74 11.15
C LEU A 163 10.41 10.83 10.27
N ALA A 164 9.33 11.47 10.74
CA ALA A 164 8.63 12.56 10.06
C ALA A 164 9.38 13.89 10.20
N ASP A 165 9.76 14.27 11.42
CA ASP A 165 10.53 15.49 11.70
C ASP A 165 11.57 15.26 12.82
N PRO A 166 12.84 14.96 12.46
CA PRO A 166 13.92 14.75 13.43
C PRO A 166 14.29 16.00 14.23
N GLN A 167 13.94 17.20 13.75
CA GLN A 167 14.29 18.45 14.43
C GLN A 167 13.31 18.73 15.58
N ARG A 168 12.01 18.47 15.36
CA ARG A 168 10.95 18.61 16.37
C ARG A 168 10.98 17.50 17.43
N SER A 169 11.73 16.42 17.20
CA SER A 169 11.77 15.23 18.07
C SER A 169 12.91 15.22 19.10
N LYS A 170 13.75 16.26 19.14
CA LYS A 170 14.97 16.27 19.97
C LYS A 170 14.69 16.14 21.47
N ASP A 171 13.60 16.73 21.95
CA ASP A 171 13.33 16.86 23.38
C ASP A 171 12.80 15.58 24.03
N PHE A 172 12.32 14.61 23.23
CA PHE A 172 11.93 13.29 23.73
C PHE A 172 12.88 12.16 23.34
N ARG A 173 14.03 12.46 22.70
CA ARG A 173 14.92 11.40 22.20
C ARG A 173 15.45 10.50 23.30
N ALA A 174 15.84 11.07 24.44
CA ALA A 174 16.36 10.30 25.57
C ALA A 174 15.30 9.35 26.16
N LEU A 175 14.03 9.77 26.19
CA LEU A 175 12.91 8.93 26.64
C LEU A 175 12.62 7.81 25.64
N LEU A 176 12.61 8.12 24.33
CA LEU A 176 12.48 7.13 23.26
C LEU A 176 13.53 6.03 23.41
N ASP A 177 14.81 6.40 23.54
CA ASP A 177 15.90 5.42 23.64
C ASP A 177 15.80 4.57 24.94
N ASN A 178 15.35 5.15 26.06
CA ASN A 178 15.10 4.43 27.30
C ASN A 178 14.00 3.38 27.14
N TRP A 179 12.85 3.79 26.61
CA TRP A 179 11.72 2.89 26.42
C TRP A 179 11.97 1.83 25.35
N PHE A 180 12.65 2.18 24.26
CA PHE A 180 13.05 1.19 23.26
C PHE A 180 14.02 0.15 23.83
N THR A 181 14.92 0.56 24.72
CA THR A 181 15.82 -0.36 25.43
C THR A 181 15.02 -1.39 26.23
N PHE A 182 13.99 -0.94 26.97
CA PHE A 182 13.10 -1.86 27.68
C PHE A 182 12.41 -2.84 26.73
N VAL A 183 11.73 -2.34 25.69
CA VAL A 183 10.99 -3.18 24.72
C VAL A 183 11.88 -4.25 24.09
N MET A 184 13.09 -3.87 23.67
CA MET A 184 13.97 -4.77 22.94
C MET A 184 14.70 -5.76 23.86
N TYR A 185 15.15 -5.30 25.04
CA TYR A 185 16.16 -6.00 25.83
C TYR A 185 15.75 -6.38 27.26
N GLU A 186 14.71 -5.78 27.83
CA GLU A 186 14.33 -6.00 29.23
C GLU A 186 12.96 -6.65 29.40
N GLU A 187 12.03 -6.45 28.45
CA GLU A 187 10.73 -7.12 28.49
C GLU A 187 10.88 -8.64 28.56
N TYR A 188 9.96 -9.27 29.29
CA TYR A 188 10.01 -10.71 29.52
C TYR A 188 9.81 -11.50 28.22
N ARG A 189 10.60 -12.57 28.08
CA ARG A 189 10.52 -13.50 26.95
C ARG A 189 10.54 -14.93 27.44
N MET A 190 9.83 -15.82 26.75
CA MET A 190 9.92 -17.26 27.00
C MET A 190 11.22 -17.83 26.40
N GLY A 191 11.47 -19.13 26.62
CA GLY A 191 12.71 -19.79 26.20
C GLY A 191 13.00 -19.77 24.71
N ASP A 192 11.98 -19.64 23.85
CA ASP A 192 12.14 -19.50 22.39
C ASP A 192 12.22 -18.04 21.92
N GLY A 193 12.25 -17.09 22.86
CA GLY A 193 12.46 -15.66 22.60
C GLY A 193 11.20 -14.86 22.30
N ILE A 194 10.00 -15.45 22.27
CA ILE A 194 8.76 -14.69 22.11
C ILE A 194 8.53 -13.75 23.30
N LEU A 195 8.08 -12.53 23.02
CA LEU A 195 7.59 -11.59 24.03
C LEU A 195 6.41 -12.20 24.81
N ALA A 196 6.45 -12.13 26.13
CA ALA A 196 5.46 -12.78 26.98
C ALA A 196 5.26 -12.01 28.29
N ARG A 197 4.23 -12.42 29.06
CA ARG A 197 3.84 -11.79 30.32
C ARG A 197 3.96 -12.77 31.48
N HIS A 198 4.19 -12.20 32.67
CA HIS A 198 4.03 -12.89 33.96
C HIS A 198 2.58 -12.85 34.50
N ARG A 199 1.61 -12.48 33.65
CA ARG A 199 0.19 -12.33 34.03
C ARG A 199 -0.75 -12.80 32.91
N PRO A 200 -1.94 -13.34 33.21
CA PRO A 200 -2.44 -13.61 34.57
C PRO A 200 -1.68 -14.76 35.26
N VAL A 201 -0.89 -15.52 34.50
CA VAL A 201 0.04 -16.55 34.97
C VAL A 201 1.39 -16.34 34.26
N THR A 202 2.49 -16.83 34.82
CA THR A 202 3.78 -16.86 34.13
C THR A 202 3.69 -17.60 32.78
N ASN A 203 4.47 -17.14 31.79
CA ASN A 203 4.51 -17.68 30.43
C ASN A 203 3.16 -17.57 29.73
N SER A 204 2.58 -16.37 29.79
CA SER A 204 1.36 -16.01 29.06
C SER A 204 1.72 -15.17 27.84
N VAL A 205 1.34 -15.62 26.64
CA VAL A 205 1.45 -14.88 25.38
C VAL A 205 0.11 -14.23 25.10
N TRP A 206 0.09 -12.92 24.91
CA TRP A 206 -1.12 -12.13 24.64
C TRP A 206 -1.03 -11.52 23.25
N LEU A 207 -2.09 -11.64 22.46
CA LEU A 207 -2.08 -11.15 21.08
C LEU A 207 -1.80 -9.64 20.98
N ASP A 208 -2.22 -8.86 21.97
CA ASP A 208 -1.98 -7.42 22.09
C ASP A 208 -0.48 -7.07 22.04
N ASP A 209 0.40 -7.96 22.54
CA ASP A 209 1.86 -7.75 22.55
C ASP A 209 2.47 -7.73 21.14
N MET A 210 1.74 -8.20 20.12
CA MET A 210 2.13 -7.96 18.73
C MET A 210 2.28 -6.46 18.47
N TYR A 211 1.30 -5.65 18.87
CA TYR A 211 1.36 -4.21 18.62
C TYR A 211 2.28 -3.50 19.60
N MET A 212 2.20 -3.85 20.89
CA MET A 212 2.99 -3.16 21.92
C MET A 212 4.50 -3.44 21.78
N GLY A 213 4.89 -4.61 21.27
CA GLY A 213 6.30 -4.99 21.15
C GLY A 213 6.86 -4.92 19.74
N ILE A 214 6.16 -5.48 18.75
CA ILE A 214 6.74 -5.69 17.41
C ILE A 214 6.76 -4.39 16.60
N THR A 215 5.70 -3.59 16.68
CA THR A 215 5.61 -2.30 15.98
C THR A 215 6.79 -1.37 16.29
N PRO A 216 7.14 -1.06 17.57
CA PRO A 216 8.31 -0.23 17.85
C PRO A 216 9.63 -0.87 17.41
N ILE A 217 9.77 -2.20 17.42
CA ILE A 217 10.95 -2.91 16.90
C ILE A 217 11.09 -2.69 15.39
N ALA A 218 10.02 -2.88 14.62
CA ALA A 218 10.04 -2.71 13.17
C ALA A 218 10.40 -1.27 12.77
N PHE A 219 9.72 -0.28 13.36
CA PHE A 219 10.02 1.12 13.09
C PHE A 219 11.40 1.56 13.59
N ARG A 220 11.94 0.95 14.66
CA ARG A 220 13.34 1.20 15.05
C ARG A 220 14.32 0.74 13.97
N GLY A 221 14.03 -0.36 13.29
CA GLY A 221 14.80 -0.79 12.11
C GLY A 221 14.83 0.28 11.03
N LEU A 222 13.68 0.86 10.69
CA LEU A 222 13.57 1.94 9.71
C LEU A 222 14.31 3.21 10.16
N LEU A 223 14.16 3.61 11.42
CA LEU A 223 14.90 4.73 12.00
C LEU A 223 16.41 4.49 12.00
N SER A 224 16.85 3.28 12.36
CA SER A 224 18.25 2.87 12.29
C SER A 224 18.81 3.03 10.87
N ALA A 225 18.03 2.65 9.85
CA ALA A 225 18.42 2.78 8.44
C ALA A 225 18.62 4.24 8.00
N LYS A 226 17.86 5.18 8.56
CA LYS A 226 18.05 6.63 8.33
C LYS A 226 19.18 7.22 9.19
N GLU A 227 19.58 6.53 10.26
CA GLU A 227 20.69 6.91 11.15
C GLU A 227 22.00 6.23 10.69
N ARG A 228 22.65 5.43 11.56
CA ARG A 228 23.93 4.77 11.30
C ARG A 228 23.81 3.46 10.51
N GLY A 229 22.64 2.83 10.52
CA GLY A 229 22.32 1.63 9.74
C GLY A 229 22.85 0.29 10.29
N ASP A 230 23.68 0.27 11.32
CA ASP A 230 24.39 -0.93 11.81
C ASP A 230 23.49 -1.96 12.50
N LEU A 231 22.35 -1.53 13.04
CA LEU A 231 21.39 -2.40 13.73
C LEU A 231 20.10 -2.68 12.92
N THR A 232 19.99 -2.14 11.70
CA THR A 232 18.77 -2.21 10.89
C THR A 232 18.31 -3.65 10.67
N GLN A 233 19.21 -4.53 10.19
CA GLN A 233 18.86 -5.92 9.91
C GLN A 233 18.50 -6.70 11.17
N LYS A 234 19.13 -6.38 12.31
CA LYS A 234 18.81 -7.01 13.61
C LYS A 234 17.35 -6.76 13.98
N PHE A 235 16.91 -5.50 13.87
CA PHE A 235 15.54 -5.13 14.23
C PHE A 235 14.51 -5.66 13.24
N TYR A 236 14.80 -5.65 11.93
CA TYR A 236 13.93 -6.26 10.94
C TYR A 236 13.76 -7.77 11.14
N ASN A 237 14.86 -8.49 11.35
CA ASN A 237 14.82 -9.93 11.61
C ASN A 237 14.05 -10.24 12.90
N GLU A 238 14.23 -9.44 13.95
CA GLU A 238 13.50 -9.61 15.21
C GLU A 238 12.00 -9.35 15.02
N ALA A 239 11.61 -8.31 14.28
CA ALA A 239 10.20 -8.03 14.01
C ALA A 239 9.52 -9.20 13.28
N VAL A 240 10.15 -9.70 12.20
CA VAL A 240 9.66 -10.88 11.45
C VAL A 240 9.58 -12.10 12.37
N ASN A 241 10.65 -12.38 13.14
CA ASN A 241 10.72 -13.52 14.03
C ASN A 241 9.60 -13.49 15.08
N GLN A 242 9.36 -12.34 15.72
CA GLN A 242 8.26 -12.20 16.68
C GLN A 242 6.92 -12.49 16.02
N VAL A 243 6.60 -11.92 14.85
CA VAL A 243 5.32 -12.21 14.18
C VAL A 243 5.14 -13.71 13.94
N MET A 244 6.20 -14.39 13.50
CA MET A 244 6.14 -15.83 13.25
C MET A 244 5.98 -16.66 14.54
N LEU A 245 6.57 -16.22 15.65
CA LEU A 245 6.35 -16.83 16.97
C LEU A 245 4.92 -16.61 17.45
N PHE A 246 4.36 -15.40 17.32
CA PHE A 246 2.95 -15.14 17.65
C PHE A 246 2.02 -15.96 16.75
N LYS A 247 2.29 -16.10 15.45
CA LYS A 247 1.57 -17.02 14.55
C LYS A 247 1.61 -18.45 15.08
N LYS A 248 2.78 -18.98 15.45
CA LYS A 248 2.94 -20.33 16.00
C LYS A 248 2.04 -20.57 17.22
N TYR A 249 1.94 -19.62 18.16
CA TYR A 249 1.20 -19.82 19.42
C TYR A 249 -0.28 -19.44 19.36
N LEU A 250 -0.67 -18.48 18.51
CA LEU A 250 -1.99 -17.86 18.58
C LEU A 250 -2.85 -18.04 17.33
N TRP A 251 -2.28 -18.43 16.19
CA TRP A 251 -3.03 -18.59 14.95
C TRP A 251 -3.99 -19.79 15.00
N ILE A 252 -5.20 -19.61 14.45
CA ILE A 252 -6.24 -20.63 14.27
C ILE A 252 -6.47 -20.81 12.77
N PRO A 253 -5.78 -21.78 12.13
CA PRO A 253 -5.86 -21.98 10.68
C PRO A 253 -7.29 -22.19 10.16
N GLU A 254 -8.12 -22.90 10.92
CA GLU A 254 -9.49 -23.24 10.52
C GLU A 254 -10.42 -22.03 10.45
N LYS A 255 -10.04 -20.94 11.13
CA LYS A 255 -10.79 -19.69 11.18
C LYS A 255 -10.09 -18.55 10.44
N GLN A 256 -8.81 -18.69 10.14
CA GLN A 256 -7.93 -17.61 9.72
C GLN A 256 -8.00 -16.41 10.69
N LEU A 257 -8.07 -16.71 11.98
CA LEU A 257 -8.12 -15.71 13.06
C LEU A 257 -7.08 -16.07 14.13
N PHE A 258 -6.82 -15.15 15.04
CA PHE A 258 -6.01 -15.38 16.22
C PHE A 258 -6.88 -15.58 17.47
N ARG A 259 -6.45 -16.50 18.35
CA ARG A 259 -6.92 -16.54 19.75
C ARG A 259 -6.28 -15.39 20.53
N HIS A 260 -7.01 -14.84 21.50
CA HIS A 260 -6.52 -13.72 22.32
C HIS A 260 -5.27 -14.06 23.14
N GLY A 261 -5.16 -15.28 23.68
CA GLY A 261 -3.99 -15.64 24.47
C GLY A 261 -3.70 -17.13 24.55
N TRP A 262 -2.48 -17.40 24.98
CA TRP A 262 -1.93 -18.75 25.17
C TRP A 262 -1.10 -18.76 26.45
N ILE A 263 -1.19 -19.83 27.23
CA ILE A 263 -0.48 -19.97 28.51
C ILE A 263 0.22 -21.33 28.53
N GLU A 264 1.52 -21.33 28.76
CA GLU A 264 2.36 -22.53 28.70
C GLU A 264 1.90 -23.66 29.63
N SER A 265 1.45 -23.30 30.83
CA SER A 265 1.02 -24.27 31.84
C SER A 265 -0.33 -24.95 31.54
N MET A 266 -1.07 -24.51 30.52
CA MET A 266 -2.37 -25.10 30.17
C MET A 266 -2.21 -26.29 29.21
N GLY A 267 -2.86 -27.42 29.53
CA GLY A 267 -2.91 -28.58 28.62
C GLY A 267 -3.88 -28.41 27.43
N VAL A 268 -4.80 -27.45 27.53
CA VAL A 268 -5.74 -27.08 26.46
C VAL A 268 -5.78 -25.56 26.38
N HIS A 269 -5.78 -25.01 25.17
CA HIS A 269 -5.81 -23.57 24.94
C HIS A 269 -7.13 -23.16 24.27
N PRO A 270 -8.11 -22.67 25.04
CA PRO A 270 -9.37 -22.17 24.48
C PRO A 270 -9.13 -21.02 23.49
N SER A 271 -9.85 -21.05 22.36
CA SER A 271 -9.76 -19.99 21.36
C SER A 271 -10.93 -19.03 21.49
N TYR A 272 -10.63 -17.81 21.94
CA TYR A 272 -11.55 -16.67 21.92
C TYR A 272 -11.03 -15.65 20.91
N HIS A 273 -11.76 -15.46 19.81
CA HIS A 273 -11.39 -14.54 18.73
C HIS A 273 -11.85 -13.13 19.07
N TRP A 274 -11.30 -12.58 20.15
CA TRP A 274 -11.61 -11.24 20.61
C TRP A 274 -11.21 -10.22 19.54
N ALA A 275 -12.15 -9.35 19.17
CA ALA A 275 -12.03 -8.49 18.01
C ALA A 275 -10.86 -7.52 18.14
N ARG A 276 -10.78 -6.73 19.23
CA ARG A 276 -9.71 -5.74 19.36
C ARG A 276 -8.30 -6.36 19.35
N ALA A 277 -8.12 -7.53 19.96
CA ALA A 277 -6.84 -8.23 19.89
C ALA A 277 -6.48 -8.69 18.46
N ASN A 278 -7.46 -9.17 17.68
CA ASN A 278 -7.24 -9.44 16.25
C ASN A 278 -6.97 -8.14 15.48
N GLY A 279 -7.58 -7.03 15.88
CA GLY A 279 -7.26 -5.69 15.38
C GLY A 279 -5.80 -5.32 15.62
N TRP A 280 -5.26 -5.58 16.82
CA TRP A 280 -3.85 -5.33 17.12
C TRP A 280 -2.94 -6.14 16.22
N ALA A 281 -3.24 -7.42 16.01
CA ALA A 281 -2.49 -8.27 15.07
C ALA A 281 -2.49 -7.71 13.64
N MET A 282 -3.65 -7.26 13.13
CA MET A 282 -3.74 -6.63 11.81
C MET A 282 -2.94 -5.32 11.74
N LEU A 283 -3.05 -4.45 12.76
CA LEU A 283 -2.29 -3.20 12.81
C LEU A 283 -0.79 -3.46 12.79
N THR A 284 -0.32 -4.42 13.60
CA THR A 284 1.09 -4.83 13.61
C THR A 284 1.55 -5.29 12.24
N LEU A 285 0.76 -6.11 11.55
CA LEU A 285 1.13 -6.61 10.23
C LEU A 285 1.25 -5.47 9.21
N CYS A 286 0.32 -4.51 9.19
CA CYS A 286 0.44 -3.31 8.36
C CYS A 286 1.70 -2.51 8.72
N ASP A 287 1.87 -2.17 10.00
CA ASP A 287 3.00 -1.37 10.48
C ASP A 287 4.36 -2.02 10.18
N VAL A 288 4.48 -3.34 10.30
CA VAL A 288 5.71 -4.07 9.98
C VAL A 288 5.95 -4.08 8.47
N LEU A 289 4.91 -4.29 7.65
CA LEU A 289 5.03 -4.26 6.18
C LEU A 289 5.41 -2.87 5.64
N ASP A 290 4.98 -1.80 6.31
CA ASP A 290 5.38 -0.41 6.02
C ASP A 290 6.84 -0.16 6.36
N ALA A 291 7.31 -0.69 7.49
CA ALA A 291 8.69 -0.49 7.95
C ALA A 291 9.71 -1.32 7.14
N LEU A 292 9.32 -2.50 6.65
CA LEU A 292 10.20 -3.43 5.95
C LEU A 292 10.32 -3.09 4.45
N PRO A 293 11.56 -2.92 3.93
CA PRO A 293 11.81 -2.90 2.49
C PRO A 293 11.30 -4.17 1.79
N GLU A 294 10.87 -4.05 0.53
CA GLU A 294 10.26 -5.15 -0.24
C GLU A 294 11.13 -6.41 -0.34
N ASN A 295 12.45 -6.26 -0.30
CA ASN A 295 13.41 -7.36 -0.46
C ASN A 295 13.83 -8.04 0.85
N VAL A 296 13.24 -7.68 2.00
CA VAL A 296 13.56 -8.32 3.28
C VAL A 296 12.97 -9.73 3.34
N GLN A 297 13.81 -10.71 3.69
CA GLN A 297 13.39 -12.09 3.92
C GLN A 297 12.31 -12.16 5.02
N GLY A 298 11.23 -12.91 4.77
CA GLY A 298 10.11 -13.03 5.69
C GLY A 298 8.94 -12.11 5.37
N ARG A 299 9.14 -11.06 4.56
CA ARG A 299 8.10 -10.07 4.24
C ARG A 299 6.92 -10.70 3.49
N ASP A 300 7.18 -11.60 2.56
CA ASP A 300 6.12 -12.28 1.79
C ASP A 300 5.25 -13.16 2.70
N GLU A 301 5.85 -13.83 3.69
CA GLU A 301 5.12 -14.59 4.69
C GLU A 301 4.24 -13.71 5.58
N LEU A 302 4.72 -12.50 5.94
CA LEU A 302 3.92 -11.52 6.68
C LEU A 302 2.75 -10.99 5.83
N LEU A 303 3.01 -10.70 4.56
CA LEU A 303 1.98 -10.25 3.62
C LEU A 303 0.92 -11.34 3.40
N SER A 304 1.33 -12.61 3.28
CA SER A 304 0.40 -13.74 3.22
C SER A 304 -0.44 -13.84 4.49
N LEU A 305 0.17 -13.71 5.67
CA LEU A 305 -0.54 -13.74 6.93
C LEU A 305 -1.55 -12.58 7.08
N LEU A 306 -1.19 -11.36 6.63
CA LEU A 306 -2.12 -10.23 6.62
C LEU A 306 -3.32 -10.52 5.70
N LYS A 307 -3.07 -11.05 4.50
CA LYS A 307 -4.14 -11.43 3.55
C LYS A 307 -5.07 -12.47 4.16
N GLU A 308 -4.51 -13.55 4.71
CA GLU A 308 -5.28 -14.59 5.39
C GLU A 308 -6.11 -14.02 6.55
N LEU A 309 -5.54 -13.13 7.38
CA LEU A 309 -6.28 -12.51 8.48
C LEU A 309 -7.39 -11.56 8.00
N ILE A 310 -7.17 -10.80 6.93
CA ILE A 310 -8.21 -9.98 6.29
C ILE A 310 -9.34 -10.89 5.79
N GLU A 311 -9.01 -11.96 5.08
CA GLU A 311 -9.97 -12.97 4.60
C GLU A 311 -10.75 -13.63 5.75
N GLY A 312 -10.11 -13.83 6.90
CA GLY A 312 -10.76 -14.35 8.11
C GLY A 312 -11.68 -13.36 8.79
N VAL A 313 -11.36 -12.07 8.79
CA VAL A 313 -12.15 -11.03 9.49
C VAL A 313 -13.35 -10.55 8.65
N VAL A 314 -13.18 -10.38 7.34
CA VAL A 314 -14.18 -9.80 6.43
C VAL A 314 -15.55 -10.50 6.48
N PRO A 315 -15.66 -11.84 6.48
CA PRO A 315 -16.94 -12.54 6.52
C PRO A 315 -17.80 -12.26 7.76
N TYR A 316 -17.19 -11.74 8.83
CA TYR A 316 -17.88 -11.43 10.09
C TYR A 316 -18.34 -9.97 10.19
N GLN A 317 -18.24 -9.18 9.12
CA GLN A 317 -18.77 -7.82 9.09
C GLN A 317 -20.29 -7.84 9.25
N ALA A 318 -20.81 -7.11 10.23
CA ALA A 318 -22.24 -7.00 10.49
C ALA A 318 -22.93 -6.06 9.47
N PRO A 319 -24.27 -6.12 9.33
CA PRO A 319 -25.00 -5.31 8.34
C PRO A 319 -24.83 -3.78 8.48
N ASN A 320 -24.45 -3.28 9.66
CA ASN A 320 -24.17 -1.86 9.88
C ASN A 320 -22.69 -1.48 9.65
N GLY A 321 -21.88 -2.42 9.15
CA GLY A 321 -20.46 -2.24 8.85
C GLY A 321 -19.51 -2.53 10.02
N LEU A 322 -19.99 -2.65 11.25
CA LEU A 322 -19.16 -2.96 12.42
C LEU A 322 -18.86 -4.46 12.55
N TRP A 323 -17.98 -4.81 13.47
CA TRP A 323 -17.67 -6.19 13.86
C TRP A 323 -18.06 -6.46 15.31
N HIS A 324 -18.37 -7.73 15.58
CA HIS A 324 -18.76 -8.23 16.88
C HIS A 324 -17.55 -8.37 17.83
N GLN A 325 -17.74 -8.09 19.12
CA GLN A 325 -16.73 -8.19 20.19
C GLN A 325 -16.00 -9.54 20.17
N LEU A 326 -16.73 -10.63 19.95
CA LEU A 326 -16.16 -11.91 19.53
C LEU A 326 -16.52 -12.12 18.06
N LEU A 327 -15.52 -12.16 17.18
CA LEU A 327 -15.71 -12.12 15.72
C LEU A 327 -16.66 -13.20 15.21
N ASP A 328 -16.51 -14.43 15.69
CA ASP A 328 -17.30 -15.59 15.24
C ASP A 328 -18.55 -15.85 16.10
N LYS A 329 -19.03 -14.83 16.84
CA LYS A 329 -20.19 -14.86 17.73
C LYS A 329 -21.09 -13.64 17.50
N THR A 330 -22.03 -13.77 16.58
CA THR A 330 -22.96 -12.70 16.19
C THR A 330 -23.92 -12.28 17.31
N GLU A 331 -24.04 -13.08 18.37
CA GLU A 331 -24.75 -12.77 19.61
C GLU A 331 -24.01 -11.77 20.50
N SER A 332 -22.69 -11.61 20.33
CA SER A 332 -21.91 -10.62 21.08
C SER A 332 -22.17 -9.21 20.54
N TYR A 333 -21.98 -8.18 21.36
CA TYR A 333 -22.25 -6.80 20.96
C TYR A 333 -21.26 -6.31 19.90
N LEU A 334 -21.65 -5.33 19.10
CA LEU A 334 -20.79 -4.69 18.09
C LEU A 334 -19.82 -3.71 18.77
N GLU A 335 -18.54 -3.78 18.41
CA GLU A 335 -17.47 -3.07 19.11
C GLU A 335 -16.72 -2.10 18.19
N THR A 336 -16.63 -0.83 18.62
CA THR A 336 -16.18 0.26 17.75
C THR A 336 -14.67 0.30 17.52
N SER A 337 -13.86 0.04 18.54
CA SER A 337 -12.40 0.17 18.41
C SER A 337 -11.83 -0.85 17.44
N ALA A 338 -12.20 -2.13 17.57
CA ALA A 338 -11.80 -3.19 16.65
C ALA A 338 -12.28 -2.91 15.22
N SER A 339 -13.53 -2.48 15.08
CA SER A 339 -14.09 -2.10 13.76
C SER A 339 -13.27 -0.99 13.09
N ALA A 340 -12.86 0.03 13.84
CA ALA A 340 -12.02 1.09 13.32
C ALA A 340 -10.63 0.58 12.91
N MET A 341 -10.03 -0.34 13.68
CA MET A 341 -8.75 -0.97 13.31
C MET A 341 -8.88 -1.77 12.01
N TYR A 342 -9.97 -2.53 11.82
CA TYR A 342 -10.22 -3.27 10.59
C TYR A 342 -10.43 -2.34 9.39
N VAL A 343 -11.19 -1.26 9.58
CA VAL A 343 -11.37 -0.23 8.55
C VAL A 343 -10.03 0.34 8.12
N TYR A 344 -9.18 0.73 9.08
CA TYR A 344 -7.82 1.20 8.78
C TYR A 344 -7.03 0.15 8.01
N CYS A 345 -6.88 -1.08 8.53
CA CYS A 345 -6.00 -2.08 7.94
C CYS A 345 -6.45 -2.50 6.53
N ILE A 346 -7.77 -2.64 6.31
CA ILE A 346 -8.32 -3.01 4.99
C ILE A 346 -8.14 -1.84 4.01
N ALA A 347 -8.46 -0.61 4.41
CA ALA A 347 -8.27 0.56 3.56
C ALA A 347 -6.79 0.79 3.20
N HIS A 348 -5.92 0.66 4.20
CA HIS A 348 -4.47 0.78 4.05
C HIS A 348 -3.92 -0.28 3.09
N ALA A 349 -4.25 -1.57 3.30
CA ALA A 349 -3.82 -2.64 2.40
C ALA A 349 -4.34 -2.46 0.95
N VAL A 350 -5.52 -1.85 0.76
CA VAL A 350 -6.00 -1.45 -0.58
C VAL A 350 -5.20 -0.27 -1.15
N ASN A 351 -4.85 0.71 -0.33
CA ASN A 351 -4.08 1.88 -0.75
C ASN A 351 -2.64 1.54 -1.13
N GLU A 352 -2.01 0.64 -0.39
CA GLU A 352 -0.66 0.12 -0.66
C GLU A 352 -0.63 -0.97 -1.76
N GLY A 353 -1.79 -1.35 -2.31
CA GLY A 353 -1.87 -2.35 -3.39
C GLY A 353 -1.58 -3.78 -2.94
N TRP A 354 -1.63 -4.06 -1.64
CA TRP A 354 -1.40 -5.38 -1.06
C TRP A 354 -2.57 -6.33 -1.29
N ILE A 355 -3.80 -5.78 -1.34
CA ILE A 355 -5.04 -6.53 -1.62
C ILE A 355 -5.85 -5.85 -2.73
N ASP A 356 -6.76 -6.60 -3.35
CA ASP A 356 -7.56 -6.09 -4.47
C ASP A 356 -8.54 -4.98 -4.04
N ARG A 357 -8.46 -3.83 -4.72
CA ARG A 357 -9.36 -2.70 -4.46
C ARG A 357 -10.82 -3.05 -4.71
N THR A 358 -11.12 -3.81 -5.77
CA THR A 358 -12.50 -4.12 -6.16
C THR A 358 -13.19 -4.98 -5.10
N ALA A 359 -12.48 -5.98 -4.57
CA ALA A 359 -12.96 -6.88 -3.55
C ALA A 359 -13.16 -6.18 -2.19
N TYR A 360 -12.26 -5.28 -1.80
CA TYR A 360 -12.15 -4.84 -0.41
C TYR A 360 -12.54 -3.37 -0.12
N GLN A 361 -12.57 -2.48 -1.13
CA GLN A 361 -12.82 -1.05 -0.86
C GLN A 361 -14.20 -0.78 -0.25
N ASP A 362 -15.23 -1.53 -0.66
CA ASP A 362 -16.60 -1.28 -0.19
C ASP A 362 -16.83 -1.85 1.20
N ILE A 363 -16.07 -2.88 1.59
CA ILE A 363 -16.01 -3.37 2.98
C ILE A 363 -15.45 -2.28 3.89
N ALA A 364 -14.33 -1.66 3.51
CA ALA A 364 -13.73 -0.56 4.28
C ALA A 364 -14.67 0.65 4.36
N LYS A 365 -15.28 1.07 3.25
CA LYS A 365 -16.25 2.19 3.23
C LYS A 365 -17.50 1.91 4.06
N SER A 366 -18.03 0.68 4.01
CA SER A 366 -19.16 0.25 4.84
C SER A 366 -18.78 0.28 6.31
N GLY A 367 -17.61 -0.25 6.65
CA GLY A 367 -17.08 -0.21 8.01
C GLY A 367 -16.87 1.20 8.53
N TRP A 368 -16.36 2.11 7.69
CA TRP A 368 -16.24 3.53 8.05
C TRP A 368 -17.59 4.15 8.37
N LYS A 369 -18.65 3.88 7.58
CA LYS A 369 -20.00 4.38 7.90
C LYS A 369 -20.47 3.89 9.27
N GLY A 370 -20.22 2.61 9.57
CA GLY A 370 -20.47 2.04 10.88
C GLY A 370 -19.72 2.77 11.98
N VAL A 371 -18.41 2.92 11.84
CA VAL A 371 -17.53 3.58 12.83
C VAL A 371 -17.89 5.06 13.02
N ALA A 372 -18.10 5.81 11.94
CA ALA A 372 -18.48 7.22 11.99
C ALA A 372 -19.82 7.44 12.72
N SER A 373 -20.76 6.50 12.60
CA SER A 373 -22.04 6.56 13.33
C SER A 373 -21.88 6.44 14.86
N GLN A 374 -20.73 5.94 15.33
CA GLN A 374 -20.39 5.82 16.75
C GLN A 374 -19.69 7.06 17.30
N VAL A 375 -19.39 8.07 16.46
CA VAL A 375 -18.83 9.35 16.91
C VAL A 375 -19.95 10.34 17.15
N ASN A 376 -20.27 10.57 18.42
CA ASN A 376 -21.39 11.42 18.79
C ASN A 376 -21.10 12.93 18.56
N GLY A 377 -22.09 13.78 18.86
CA GLY A 377 -21.99 15.23 18.63
C GLY A 377 -20.91 15.94 19.44
N LEU A 378 -20.39 15.33 20.51
CA LEU A 378 -19.27 15.86 21.29
C LEU A 378 -17.91 15.46 20.73
N GLY A 379 -17.83 14.47 19.83
CA GLY A 379 -16.58 13.87 19.37
C GLY A 379 -16.13 12.65 20.18
N GLN A 380 -16.98 12.16 21.09
CA GLN A 380 -16.74 10.93 21.83
C GLN A 380 -17.03 9.70 20.98
N VAL A 381 -16.28 8.62 21.21
CA VAL A 381 -16.41 7.35 20.49
C VAL A 381 -17.19 6.32 21.32
N GLU A 382 -18.45 6.08 20.95
CA GLU A 382 -19.38 5.18 21.62
C GLU A 382 -19.06 3.70 21.34
N ASN A 383 -19.64 2.80 22.14
CA ASN A 383 -19.51 1.34 22.00
C ASN A 383 -18.07 0.80 21.93
N THR A 384 -17.14 1.54 22.54
CA THR A 384 -15.74 1.12 22.71
C THR A 384 -15.62 0.24 23.95
N CYS A 385 -15.15 -1.00 23.78
CA CYS A 385 -14.89 -1.92 24.87
C CYS A 385 -13.76 -1.40 25.78
N VAL A 386 -13.96 -1.40 27.10
CA VAL A 386 -12.93 -0.99 28.07
C VAL A 386 -11.72 -1.93 28.07
N GLY A 387 -10.65 -1.55 28.77
CA GLY A 387 -9.48 -2.42 28.98
C GLY A 387 -9.89 -3.83 29.41
N THR A 388 -9.40 -4.84 28.67
CA THR A 388 -9.87 -6.22 28.77
C THR A 388 -8.67 -7.15 28.78
N GLY A 389 -8.57 -7.96 29.84
CA GLY A 389 -7.53 -8.98 29.98
C GLY A 389 -7.91 -10.30 29.33
N LEU A 390 -7.07 -11.33 29.51
CA LEU A 390 -7.45 -12.69 29.14
C LEU A 390 -8.65 -13.18 29.97
N GLY A 391 -9.66 -13.69 29.27
CA GLY A 391 -10.75 -14.45 29.84
C GLY A 391 -10.90 -15.83 29.21
N TRP A 392 -11.55 -16.72 29.94
CA TRP A 392 -11.68 -18.14 29.59
C TRP A 392 -13.12 -18.57 29.30
N THR A 393 -14.02 -17.61 29.03
CA THR A 393 -15.42 -17.86 28.67
C THR A 393 -15.90 -16.83 27.65
N ASN A 394 -16.87 -17.18 26.81
CA ASN A 394 -17.59 -16.19 25.97
C ASN A 394 -18.19 -15.09 26.85
N THR A 395 -18.84 -15.48 27.95
CA THR A 395 -19.47 -14.59 28.93
C THR A 395 -18.53 -13.51 29.43
N PHE A 396 -17.25 -13.81 29.64
CA PHE A 396 -16.28 -12.79 30.03
C PHE A 396 -16.14 -11.69 28.97
N TYR A 397 -16.01 -12.06 27.69
CA TYR A 397 -15.82 -11.10 26.60
C TYR A 397 -17.11 -10.38 26.24
N GLU A 398 -18.24 -11.09 26.24
CA GLU A 398 -19.57 -10.54 25.90
C GLU A 398 -20.09 -9.54 26.94
N ASN A 399 -19.68 -9.67 28.20
CA ASN A 399 -20.09 -8.76 29.28
C ASN A 399 -19.04 -7.67 29.58
N ARG A 400 -18.05 -7.47 28.70
CA ARG A 400 -17.11 -6.35 28.89
C ARG A 400 -17.88 -5.04 28.73
N PRO A 401 -17.73 -4.09 29.69
CA PRO A 401 -18.36 -2.80 29.56
C PRO A 401 -17.87 -2.05 28.32
N VAL A 402 -18.75 -1.22 27.77
CA VAL A 402 -18.38 -0.20 26.79
C VAL A 402 -18.41 1.18 27.45
N SER A 403 -17.56 2.09 26.99
CA SER A 403 -17.47 3.44 27.54
C SER A 403 -16.92 4.42 26.51
N VAL A 404 -17.49 5.63 26.48
CA VAL A 404 -16.91 6.76 25.75
C VAL A 404 -15.55 7.20 26.32
N TYR A 405 -15.26 6.86 27.57
CA TYR A 405 -13.96 7.11 28.21
C TYR A 405 -12.95 5.97 28.00
N ALA A 406 -13.28 4.96 27.20
CA ALA A 406 -12.31 3.96 26.78
C ALA A 406 -11.41 4.57 25.68
N ALA A 407 -10.17 4.92 26.04
CA ALA A 407 -9.20 5.58 25.15
C ALA A 407 -8.91 4.79 23.85
N HIS A 408 -9.10 3.46 23.88
CA HIS A 408 -8.92 2.52 22.77
C HIS A 408 -9.69 2.88 21.48
N GLY A 409 -10.74 3.69 21.56
CA GLY A 409 -11.55 4.05 20.39
C GLY A 409 -10.96 5.20 19.57
N TYR A 410 -10.21 6.11 20.20
CA TYR A 410 -9.86 7.40 19.59
C TYR A 410 -8.77 7.27 18.52
N GLY A 411 -7.63 6.67 18.87
CA GLY A 411 -6.55 6.43 17.92
C GLY A 411 -6.97 5.62 16.69
N PRO A 412 -7.64 4.47 16.85
CA PRO A 412 -8.16 3.70 15.73
C PRO A 412 -9.16 4.44 14.84
N VAL A 413 -10.07 5.25 15.41
CA VAL A 413 -11.00 6.06 14.61
C VAL A 413 -10.25 7.10 13.78
N ILE A 414 -9.23 7.74 14.34
CA ILE A 414 -8.38 8.70 13.62
C ILE A 414 -7.61 8.01 12.50
N LEU A 415 -6.99 6.86 12.78
CA LEU A 415 -6.31 6.02 11.78
C LEU A 415 -7.26 5.65 10.63
N ALA A 416 -8.45 5.13 10.96
CA ALA A 416 -9.47 4.74 10.01
C ALA A 416 -9.94 5.92 9.14
N ALA A 417 -10.17 7.09 9.74
CA ALA A 417 -10.57 8.30 9.04
C ALA A 417 -9.50 8.70 8.01
N SER A 418 -8.24 8.75 8.43
CA SER A 418 -7.11 9.13 7.56
C SER A 418 -6.97 8.17 6.38
N GLU A 419 -7.04 6.86 6.58
CA GLU A 419 -6.94 5.90 5.48
C GLU A 419 -8.17 5.90 4.56
N ILE A 420 -9.34 6.21 5.08
CA ILE A 420 -10.55 6.35 4.25
C ILE A 420 -10.48 7.63 3.41
N ILE A 421 -9.91 8.72 3.93
CA ILE A 421 -9.59 9.90 3.12
C ILE A 421 -8.64 9.50 1.99
N ARG A 422 -7.52 8.83 2.30
CA ARG A 422 -6.61 8.28 1.26
C ARG A 422 -7.36 7.38 0.28
N LEU A 423 -8.26 6.53 0.74
CA LEU A 423 -9.00 5.59 -0.12
C LEU A 423 -9.91 6.32 -1.14
N TYR A 424 -10.59 7.37 -0.70
CA TYR A 424 -11.41 8.24 -1.57
C TYR A 424 -10.56 9.14 -2.46
N GLU A 425 -9.43 9.64 -1.97
CA GLU A 425 -8.48 10.43 -2.76
C GLU A 425 -7.67 9.57 -3.73
N ASN A 426 -7.60 8.25 -3.51
CA ASN A 426 -6.98 7.27 -4.40
C ASN A 426 -7.99 6.63 -5.37
N THR A 427 -9.11 7.31 -5.67
CA THR A 427 -10.09 6.81 -6.63
C THR A 427 -9.45 6.70 -8.02
N PRO A 428 -9.75 5.65 -8.82
CA PRO A 428 -9.25 5.54 -10.20
C PRO A 428 -9.64 6.71 -11.14
N ALA A 429 -10.48 7.63 -10.66
CA ALA A 429 -10.66 8.97 -11.19
C ALA A 429 -10.33 9.98 -10.06
N ARG A 430 -9.18 10.68 -10.19
CA ARG A 430 -8.47 11.48 -9.17
C ARG A 430 -7.60 10.62 -8.24
N ARG A 431 -6.32 10.46 -8.60
CA ARG A 431 -5.19 10.48 -7.66
C ARG A 431 -4.58 11.88 -7.71
N PRO A 432 -4.43 12.61 -6.59
CA PRO A 432 -3.35 13.56 -6.42
C PRO A 432 -2.01 12.81 -6.39
N ALA A 433 -0.97 13.45 -6.89
CA ALA A 433 0.35 12.89 -7.03
C ALA A 433 1.02 12.62 -5.67
N ALA A 434 0.97 11.37 -5.20
CA ALA A 434 1.86 10.89 -4.14
C ALA A 434 2.31 9.44 -4.40
N PHE A 435 2.70 9.19 -5.65
CA PHE A 435 3.82 8.33 -6.05
C PHE A 435 4.35 8.99 -7.32
N ALA A 436 4.89 10.20 -7.17
CA ALA A 436 5.74 10.76 -8.20
C ALA A 436 7.04 9.96 -8.19
N LEU A 437 7.05 8.83 -8.90
CA LEU A 437 8.28 8.40 -9.53
C LEU A 437 8.73 9.58 -10.39
N ASN A 438 9.83 10.19 -9.97
CA ASN A 438 10.47 11.30 -10.65
C ASN A 438 10.47 11.11 -12.18
N GLY A 439 9.90 12.08 -12.91
CA GLY A 439 10.35 12.39 -14.27
C GLY A 439 9.41 12.20 -15.46
N GLY A 440 8.10 12.01 -15.28
CA GLY A 440 7.18 11.98 -16.43
C GLY A 440 6.85 13.38 -16.97
N THR A 441 6.64 13.50 -18.29
CA THR A 441 6.24 14.78 -18.91
C THR A 441 4.86 15.20 -18.39
N PRO A 442 4.72 16.43 -17.82
CA PRO A 442 3.42 16.91 -17.37
C PRO A 442 2.42 16.92 -18.53
N ARG A 443 1.19 16.47 -18.24
CA ARG A 443 0.11 16.60 -19.22
C ARG A 443 -0.24 18.06 -19.40
N GLU A 444 -0.38 18.48 -20.65
CA GLU A 444 -0.90 19.79 -21.00
C GLU A 444 -2.42 19.74 -21.17
N ASP A 445 -3.15 20.69 -20.57
CA ASP A 445 -4.60 20.71 -20.60
C ASP A 445 -5.14 20.82 -22.04
N GLY A 446 -6.11 19.96 -22.35
CA GLY A 446 -6.75 19.92 -23.67
C GLY A 446 -5.93 19.20 -24.76
N LYS A 447 -4.74 18.68 -24.46
CA LYS A 447 -3.90 17.95 -25.41
C LYS A 447 -3.88 16.45 -25.12
N PRO A 448 -4.06 15.58 -26.13
CA PRO A 448 -3.83 14.15 -25.94
C PRO A 448 -2.36 13.86 -25.69
N MET A 449 -2.11 12.79 -24.95
CA MET A 449 -0.77 12.26 -24.72
C MET A 449 -0.48 11.12 -25.70
N ILE A 450 0.74 11.06 -26.20
CA ILE A 450 1.26 9.99 -27.04
C ILE A 450 2.30 9.23 -26.23
N PHE A 451 1.92 8.08 -25.68
CA PHE A 451 2.78 7.20 -24.91
C PHE A 451 3.59 6.28 -25.82
N LEU A 452 4.90 6.16 -25.57
CA LEU A 452 5.77 5.22 -26.27
C LEU A 452 6.11 4.06 -25.33
N ALA A 453 5.53 2.88 -25.60
CA ALA A 453 5.82 1.65 -24.89
C ALA A 453 6.78 0.80 -25.73
N GLY A 454 8.01 0.59 -25.24
CA GLY A 454 8.96 -0.23 -25.97
C GLY A 454 10.25 -0.59 -25.23
N ASP A 455 11.16 -1.20 -25.99
CA ASP A 455 12.45 -1.69 -25.53
C ASP A 455 13.61 -0.68 -25.78
N SER A 456 14.86 -1.18 -25.77
CA SER A 456 16.05 -0.34 -25.94
C SER A 456 16.17 0.31 -27.32
N THR A 457 15.44 -0.16 -28.33
CA THR A 457 15.38 0.50 -29.65
C THR A 457 14.46 1.71 -29.66
N CYS A 458 13.51 1.81 -28.71
CA CYS A 458 12.72 3.00 -28.44
C CYS A 458 13.41 3.95 -27.44
N LYS A 459 14.01 3.41 -26.37
CA LYS A 459 14.83 4.19 -25.41
C LYS A 459 16.03 3.40 -24.93
N ASN A 460 17.22 3.74 -25.44
CA ASN A 460 18.46 3.13 -24.98
C ASN A 460 18.95 3.81 -23.68
N GLY A 461 19.36 3.00 -22.70
CA GLY A 461 19.90 3.51 -21.43
C GLY A 461 18.97 4.54 -20.77
N ARG A 462 19.52 5.73 -20.48
CA ARG A 462 18.75 6.86 -19.93
C ARG A 462 18.07 7.73 -21.00
N GLY A 463 18.23 7.43 -22.28
CA GLY A 463 17.81 8.29 -23.39
C GLY A 463 18.73 9.49 -23.60
N THR A 464 19.98 9.41 -23.13
CA THR A 464 20.98 10.49 -23.17
C THR A 464 22.07 10.28 -24.22
N GLY A 465 21.99 9.21 -25.01
CA GLY A 465 22.99 8.90 -26.04
C GLY A 465 24.26 8.26 -25.51
N ASP A 466 24.22 7.64 -24.34
CA ASP A 466 25.39 6.97 -23.75
C ASP A 466 25.98 5.97 -24.76
N ASN A 467 27.31 5.97 -24.91
CA ASN A 467 28.05 5.18 -25.91
C ASN A 467 27.65 5.46 -27.38
N GLY A 468 27.01 6.61 -27.66
CA GLY A 468 26.51 6.97 -28.97
C GLY A 468 25.23 6.23 -29.36
N GLN A 469 24.61 5.48 -28.46
CA GLN A 469 23.43 4.68 -28.75
C GLN A 469 22.14 5.45 -28.45
N TRP A 470 21.26 5.49 -29.43
CA TRP A 470 20.00 6.21 -29.34
C TRP A 470 18.82 5.32 -29.74
N GLY A 471 17.74 5.43 -28.99
CA GLY A 471 16.43 4.89 -29.35
C GLY A 471 15.56 5.96 -30.01
N TRP A 472 14.71 5.56 -30.96
CA TRP A 472 13.90 6.49 -31.77
C TRP A 472 12.97 7.36 -30.92
N GLY A 473 12.41 6.83 -29.83
CA GLY A 473 11.53 7.57 -28.93
C GLY A 473 12.19 8.76 -28.24
N SER A 474 13.53 8.86 -28.28
CA SER A 474 14.26 10.03 -27.74
C SER A 474 14.06 11.30 -28.58
N PHE A 475 13.67 11.15 -29.85
CA PHE A 475 13.51 12.25 -30.80
C PHE A 475 12.08 12.42 -31.29
N PHE A 476 11.18 11.48 -31.00
CA PHE A 476 9.84 11.46 -31.60
C PHE A 476 8.99 12.69 -31.27
N SER A 477 9.20 13.35 -30.12
CA SER A 477 8.55 14.62 -29.77
C SER A 477 8.80 15.74 -30.80
N GLU A 478 9.95 15.73 -31.48
CA GLU A 478 10.29 16.73 -32.51
C GLU A 478 9.40 16.61 -33.76
N TYR A 479 8.79 15.45 -33.96
CA TYR A 479 7.90 15.12 -35.08
C TYR A 479 6.42 15.31 -34.77
N VAL A 480 6.11 15.69 -33.53
CA VAL A 480 4.75 15.94 -33.06
C VAL A 480 4.54 17.45 -32.97
N SER A 481 3.43 17.92 -33.53
CA SER A 481 2.97 19.31 -33.43
C SER A 481 2.66 19.66 -31.97
N ASP A 482 2.59 20.95 -31.65
CA ASP A 482 2.27 21.40 -30.29
C ASP A 482 0.83 21.05 -29.86
N GLY A 483 0.04 20.35 -30.69
CA GLY A 483 -1.30 19.87 -30.36
C GLY A 483 -1.35 18.61 -29.50
N ALA A 484 -0.22 17.91 -29.29
CA ALA A 484 -0.14 16.72 -28.44
C ALA A 484 1.18 16.68 -27.65
N THR A 485 1.22 15.92 -26.55
CA THR A 485 2.42 15.75 -25.73
C THR A 485 2.95 14.33 -25.87
N VAL A 486 4.25 14.15 -26.14
CA VAL A 486 4.89 12.83 -26.23
C VAL A 486 5.51 12.45 -24.89
N GLU A 487 5.25 11.22 -24.44
CA GLU A 487 5.88 10.64 -23.26
C GLU A 487 6.60 9.34 -23.65
N ASN A 488 7.93 9.33 -23.51
CA ASN A 488 8.74 8.15 -23.80
C ASN A 488 8.89 7.25 -22.57
N ASP A 489 7.97 6.31 -22.44
CA ASP A 489 7.89 5.32 -21.36
C ASP A 489 8.71 4.07 -21.60
N ALA A 490 9.32 3.91 -22.77
CA ALA A 490 10.15 2.76 -23.07
C ALA A 490 11.29 2.60 -22.06
N VAL A 491 11.70 1.36 -21.79
CA VAL A 491 12.77 1.06 -20.85
C VAL A 491 13.74 0.09 -21.48
N GLY A 492 14.98 0.55 -21.65
CA GLY A 492 16.07 -0.25 -22.20
C GLY A 492 16.27 -1.55 -21.41
N GLY A 493 16.28 -2.67 -22.13
CA GLY A 493 16.50 -3.99 -21.54
C GLY A 493 15.23 -4.71 -21.06
N LEU A 494 14.05 -4.11 -21.14
CA LEU A 494 12.79 -4.82 -20.91
C LEU A 494 12.29 -5.50 -22.19
N SER A 495 11.62 -6.64 -22.03
CA SER A 495 10.81 -7.33 -23.05
C SER A 495 9.35 -6.92 -22.89
N SER A 496 8.46 -7.38 -23.77
CA SER A 496 7.01 -7.16 -23.59
C SER A 496 6.53 -7.68 -22.22
N ARG A 497 7.00 -8.86 -21.77
CA ARG A 497 6.74 -9.40 -20.43
C ARG A 497 7.21 -8.50 -19.31
N THR A 498 8.51 -8.18 -19.28
CA THR A 498 9.06 -7.45 -18.13
C THR A 498 8.65 -5.98 -18.13
N PHE A 499 8.32 -5.42 -19.29
CA PHE A 499 7.65 -4.13 -19.39
C PHE A 499 6.22 -4.21 -18.86
N PHE A 500 5.44 -5.21 -19.28
CA PHE A 500 4.08 -5.43 -18.82
C PHE A 500 4.00 -5.60 -17.30
N ASN A 501 4.92 -6.37 -16.72
CA ASN A 501 4.94 -6.63 -15.29
C ASN A 501 5.41 -5.42 -14.47
N ASN A 502 6.41 -4.66 -14.96
CA ASN A 502 7.12 -3.67 -14.12
C ASN A 502 6.87 -2.20 -14.47
N ARG A 503 6.47 -1.86 -15.71
CA ARG A 503 6.31 -0.46 -16.16
C ARG A 503 4.90 -0.16 -16.67
N TRP A 504 4.25 -1.13 -17.32
CA TRP A 504 2.94 -0.94 -17.90
C TRP A 504 1.84 -0.47 -16.94
N PRO A 505 1.78 -0.89 -15.65
CA PRO A 505 0.77 -0.38 -14.73
C PRO A 505 0.77 1.15 -14.62
N GLU A 506 1.96 1.77 -14.59
CA GLU A 506 2.11 3.23 -14.50
C GLU A 506 1.72 3.94 -15.80
N VAL A 507 2.02 3.35 -16.96
CA VAL A 507 1.60 3.88 -18.26
C VAL A 507 0.09 3.78 -18.37
N ARG A 508 -0.46 2.57 -18.18
CA ARG A 508 -1.89 2.25 -18.20
C ARG A 508 -2.72 3.21 -17.37
N ASP A 509 -2.27 3.53 -16.16
CA ASP A 509 -3.04 4.35 -15.22
C ASP A 509 -2.98 5.85 -15.55
N ARG A 510 -2.09 6.28 -16.46
CA ARG A 510 -2.04 7.66 -16.98
C ARG A 510 -2.82 7.85 -18.28
N ILE A 511 -3.24 6.77 -18.95
CA ILE A 511 -4.04 6.81 -20.18
C ILE A 511 -5.43 7.41 -19.89
N ARG A 512 -5.82 8.37 -20.71
CA ARG A 512 -7.15 9.00 -20.75
C ARG A 512 -7.77 8.81 -22.13
N GLU A 513 -9.06 9.08 -22.22
CA GLU A 513 -9.80 9.06 -23.48
C GLU A 513 -9.15 9.99 -24.51
N GLY A 514 -8.90 9.45 -25.72
CA GLY A 514 -8.27 10.19 -26.83
C GLY A 514 -6.73 10.19 -26.82
N ASP A 515 -6.08 9.61 -25.82
CA ASP A 515 -4.62 9.41 -25.85
C ASP A 515 -4.22 8.30 -26.82
N PHE A 516 -2.96 8.30 -27.26
CA PHE A 516 -2.39 7.29 -28.15
C PHE A 516 -1.30 6.49 -27.43
N VAL A 517 -1.22 5.19 -27.72
CA VAL A 517 -0.15 4.33 -27.17
C VAL A 517 0.51 3.56 -28.30
N LEU A 518 1.78 3.87 -28.58
CA LEU A 518 2.59 3.17 -29.57
C LEU A 518 3.32 2.02 -28.88
N ILE A 519 3.07 0.79 -29.30
CA ILE A 519 3.55 -0.44 -28.65
C ILE A 519 4.56 -1.13 -29.59
N GLN A 520 5.83 -1.22 -29.17
CA GLN A 520 6.91 -1.84 -29.94
C GLN A 520 7.84 -2.68 -29.06
N PHE A 521 7.83 -4.00 -29.26
CA PHE A 521 8.70 -4.95 -28.54
C PHE A 521 9.24 -6.05 -29.47
N GLY A 522 10.08 -6.94 -28.96
CA GLY A 522 10.60 -8.10 -29.67
C GLY A 522 12.08 -8.39 -29.39
N HIS A 523 12.93 -7.36 -29.25
CA HIS A 523 14.39 -7.58 -29.18
C HIS A 523 14.84 -8.34 -27.93
N ASN A 524 14.15 -8.12 -26.79
CA ASN A 524 14.48 -8.76 -25.52
C ASN A 524 13.62 -10.01 -25.23
N ASP A 525 12.57 -10.24 -26.00
CA ASP A 525 11.55 -11.28 -25.80
C ASP A 525 12.08 -12.69 -26.11
N ARG A 526 13.19 -12.79 -26.85
CA ARG A 526 13.94 -14.05 -27.08
C ARG A 526 14.90 -14.44 -25.97
N ALA A 527 15.02 -13.63 -24.92
CA ALA A 527 15.90 -13.98 -23.81
C ALA A 527 15.44 -15.30 -23.15
N PRO A 528 16.28 -15.94 -22.31
CA PRO A 528 15.83 -17.12 -21.59
C PRO A 528 14.59 -16.83 -20.73
N LEU A 529 13.75 -17.85 -20.53
CA LEU A 529 12.53 -17.73 -19.72
C LEU A 529 12.84 -17.64 -18.22
N ASN A 530 13.86 -18.38 -17.75
CA ASN A 530 14.12 -18.62 -16.33
C ASN A 530 15.60 -18.55 -15.91
N SER A 531 16.54 -18.43 -16.85
CA SER A 531 17.99 -18.39 -16.59
C SER A 531 18.62 -17.05 -16.96
N GLY A 532 19.75 -16.72 -16.32
CA GLY A 532 20.48 -15.46 -16.59
C GLY A 532 19.59 -14.21 -16.49
N ARG A 533 19.55 -13.41 -17.56
CA ARG A 533 18.56 -12.31 -17.70
C ARG A 533 17.23 -12.90 -18.15
N ALA A 534 16.51 -13.52 -17.21
CA ALA A 534 15.23 -14.19 -17.38
C ALA A 534 14.10 -13.19 -17.72
N ARG A 535 13.96 -12.85 -19.01
CA ARG A 535 12.99 -11.86 -19.51
C ARG A 535 12.28 -12.33 -20.78
N GLY A 536 12.48 -13.57 -21.19
CA GLY A 536 11.85 -14.11 -22.38
C GLY A 536 10.33 -14.25 -22.25
N THR A 537 9.69 -14.42 -23.40
CA THR A 537 8.27 -14.76 -23.54
C THR A 537 8.12 -16.13 -24.16
N LEU A 538 6.97 -16.78 -24.00
CA LEU A 538 6.64 -17.93 -24.84
C LEU A 538 6.45 -17.49 -26.30
N ASP A 539 6.72 -18.41 -27.21
CA ASP A 539 6.48 -18.20 -28.64
C ASP A 539 4.97 -18.20 -28.93
N GLY A 540 4.54 -17.38 -29.90
CA GLY A 540 3.17 -17.38 -30.39
C GLY A 540 2.28 -16.28 -29.84
N THR A 541 0.97 -16.50 -29.99
CA THR A 541 -0.11 -15.57 -29.60
C THR A 541 -1.10 -16.18 -28.61
N SER A 542 -0.81 -17.38 -28.08
CA SER A 542 -1.65 -18.08 -27.11
C SER A 542 -1.83 -17.27 -25.82
N ASP A 543 -3.01 -17.32 -25.23
CA ASP A 543 -3.28 -16.78 -23.90
C ASP A 543 -2.93 -17.78 -22.78
N GLU A 544 -2.55 -19.01 -23.12
CA GLU A 544 -2.15 -20.02 -22.14
C GLU A 544 -0.74 -19.75 -21.59
N PRO A 545 -0.54 -19.72 -20.26
CA PRO A 545 0.77 -19.58 -19.65
C PRO A 545 1.53 -20.90 -19.53
N GLU A 546 2.84 -20.79 -19.33
CA GLU A 546 3.69 -21.85 -18.78
C GLU A 546 4.31 -21.35 -17.47
N THR A 547 4.13 -22.09 -16.38
CA THR A 547 4.79 -21.79 -15.11
C THR A 547 6.26 -22.22 -15.19
N VAL A 548 7.18 -21.26 -15.13
CA VAL A 548 8.63 -21.50 -15.10
C VAL A 548 9.18 -21.27 -13.70
N VAL A 549 10.16 -22.06 -13.29
CA VAL A 549 10.88 -21.85 -12.03
C VAL A 549 12.16 -21.07 -12.29
N MET A 550 12.28 -19.90 -11.67
CA MET A 550 13.40 -18.99 -11.82
C MET A 550 14.68 -19.56 -11.19
N GLU A 551 15.74 -19.74 -11.97
CA GLU A 551 17.02 -20.29 -11.46
C GLU A 551 17.64 -19.40 -10.37
N LYS A 552 17.40 -18.10 -10.43
CA LYS A 552 18.00 -17.11 -9.50
C LYS A 552 17.49 -17.23 -8.05
N ASN A 553 16.25 -17.70 -7.85
CA ASN A 553 15.59 -17.66 -6.53
C ASN A 553 14.61 -18.82 -6.28
N GLY A 554 14.41 -19.73 -7.23
CA GLY A 554 13.48 -20.85 -7.10
C GLY A 554 11.99 -20.47 -7.15
N ALA A 555 11.66 -19.21 -7.45
CA ALA A 555 10.27 -18.76 -7.49
C ALA A 555 9.57 -19.22 -8.78
N PRO A 556 8.32 -19.74 -8.71
CA PRO A 556 7.51 -19.96 -9.89
C PRO A 556 7.00 -18.63 -10.46
N GLU A 557 6.99 -18.49 -11.79
CA GLU A 557 6.34 -17.38 -12.50
C GLU A 557 5.59 -17.91 -13.71
N ASP A 558 4.33 -17.50 -13.88
CA ASP A 558 3.55 -17.78 -15.08
C ASP A 558 4.03 -16.88 -16.23
N VAL A 559 4.53 -17.51 -17.29
CA VAL A 559 5.03 -16.82 -18.48
C VAL A 559 4.06 -17.03 -19.62
N TYR A 560 3.56 -15.93 -20.17
CA TYR A 560 2.68 -15.93 -21.34
C TYR A 560 3.44 -15.75 -22.65
N SER A 561 2.71 -15.91 -23.76
CA SER A 561 3.26 -15.67 -25.10
C SER A 561 3.53 -14.19 -25.38
N TYR A 562 4.43 -13.91 -26.31
CA TYR A 562 4.66 -12.55 -26.81
C TYR A 562 3.34 -11.88 -27.21
N GLY A 563 2.51 -12.58 -27.99
CA GLY A 563 1.23 -12.04 -28.44
C GLY A 563 0.25 -11.75 -27.31
N HIS A 564 0.26 -12.53 -26.22
CA HIS A 564 -0.55 -12.25 -25.04
C HIS A 564 -0.20 -10.89 -24.41
N TYR A 565 1.09 -10.60 -24.18
CA TYR A 565 1.48 -9.32 -23.57
C TYR A 565 1.12 -8.12 -24.44
N ILE A 566 1.33 -8.22 -25.77
CA ILE A 566 0.87 -7.18 -26.72
C ILE A 566 -0.65 -7.02 -26.64
N ARG A 567 -1.41 -8.13 -26.62
CA ARG A 567 -2.88 -8.13 -26.54
C ARG A 567 -3.37 -7.46 -25.25
N MET A 568 -2.75 -7.76 -24.12
CA MET A 568 -3.12 -7.14 -22.85
C MET A 568 -2.86 -5.65 -22.83
N MET A 569 -1.74 -5.17 -23.38
CA MET A 569 -1.49 -3.72 -23.51
C MET A 569 -2.52 -3.05 -24.42
N ILE A 570 -2.89 -3.68 -25.54
CA ILE A 570 -3.96 -3.17 -26.43
C ILE A 570 -5.30 -3.07 -25.69
N ARG A 571 -5.74 -4.15 -25.06
CA ARG A 571 -7.04 -4.20 -24.36
C ARG A 571 -7.09 -3.19 -23.22
N GLN A 572 -6.03 -3.10 -22.42
CA GLN A 572 -5.97 -2.15 -21.31
C GLN A 572 -5.90 -0.69 -21.78
N THR A 573 -5.29 -0.42 -22.93
CA THR A 573 -5.34 0.90 -23.57
C THR A 573 -6.77 1.26 -23.97
N LYS A 574 -7.46 0.37 -24.69
CA LYS A 574 -8.85 0.59 -25.12
C LYS A 574 -9.81 0.76 -23.95
N LEU A 575 -9.64 -0.03 -22.90
CA LEU A 575 -10.45 0.06 -21.67
C LEU A 575 -10.35 1.43 -21.00
N ARG A 576 -9.24 2.16 -21.22
CA ARG A 576 -9.03 3.53 -20.73
C ARG A 576 -9.45 4.61 -21.74
N GLY A 577 -10.04 4.22 -22.88
CA GLY A 577 -10.41 5.12 -23.96
C GLY A 577 -9.23 5.59 -24.84
N GLY A 578 -8.04 5.01 -24.65
CA GLY A 578 -6.88 5.28 -25.50
C GLY A 578 -6.93 4.51 -26.82
N ILE A 579 -6.11 4.96 -27.78
CA ILE A 579 -5.99 4.42 -29.13
C ILE A 579 -4.62 3.71 -29.25
N PRO A 580 -4.57 2.37 -29.18
CA PRO A 580 -3.34 1.62 -29.33
C PRO A 580 -2.92 1.52 -30.80
N ILE A 581 -1.61 1.61 -31.05
CA ILE A 581 -0.97 1.46 -32.36
C ILE A 581 0.21 0.50 -32.19
N VAL A 582 0.15 -0.65 -32.86
CA VAL A 582 1.18 -1.68 -32.75
C VAL A 582 2.23 -1.47 -33.83
N LEU A 583 3.50 -1.48 -33.44
CA LEU A 583 4.63 -1.42 -34.35
C LEU A 583 5.36 -2.77 -34.32
N SER A 584 5.76 -3.30 -35.49
CA SER A 584 6.70 -4.43 -35.49
C SER A 584 8.07 -4.01 -34.95
N PRO A 585 8.87 -4.95 -34.38
CA PRO A 585 10.22 -4.66 -33.93
C PRO A 585 11.10 -4.05 -35.03
N THR A 586 12.00 -3.14 -34.65
CA THR A 586 12.95 -2.53 -35.58
C THR A 586 13.93 -3.55 -36.18
N PRO A 587 14.48 -3.33 -37.40
CA PRO A 587 15.43 -4.27 -38.01
C PRO A 587 16.77 -4.29 -37.28
N LEU A 588 17.46 -5.43 -37.34
CA LEU A 588 18.83 -5.57 -36.86
C LEU A 588 19.82 -5.12 -37.93
N ASN A 589 21.03 -4.73 -37.52
CA ASN A 589 22.15 -4.54 -38.44
C ASN A 589 22.71 -5.90 -38.92
N SER A 590 21.89 -6.62 -39.68
CA SER A 590 22.21 -7.93 -40.23
C SER A 590 21.88 -7.93 -41.72
N TRP A 591 22.90 -8.12 -42.56
CA TRP A 591 22.77 -7.99 -44.01
C TRP A 591 23.01 -9.34 -44.69
N LYS A 592 22.13 -9.74 -45.60
CA LYS A 592 22.31 -10.97 -46.40
C LYS A 592 23.41 -10.78 -47.46
N ASP A 593 23.48 -9.58 -48.01
CA ASP A 593 24.46 -9.15 -49.02
C ASP A 593 24.69 -7.62 -48.90
N ASN A 594 25.30 -6.98 -49.91
CA ASN A 594 25.58 -5.53 -49.85
C ASN A 594 24.35 -4.63 -50.10
N ARG A 595 23.20 -5.21 -50.44
CA ARG A 595 21.96 -4.51 -50.82
C ARG A 595 20.77 -4.85 -49.94
N THR A 596 20.75 -6.03 -49.32
CA THR A 596 19.56 -6.57 -48.66
C THR A 596 19.74 -6.66 -47.14
N LEU A 597 18.93 -5.89 -46.40
CA LEU A 597 18.88 -5.97 -44.95
C LEU A 597 17.95 -7.11 -44.53
N SER A 598 18.41 -7.94 -43.59
CA SER A 598 17.56 -8.96 -42.98
C SER A 598 16.49 -8.27 -42.16
N ARG A 599 15.23 -8.61 -42.43
CA ARG A 599 14.11 -8.26 -41.57
C ARG A 599 14.34 -8.90 -40.20
N TYR A 600 13.80 -8.29 -39.16
CA TYR A 600 13.72 -8.93 -37.85
C TYR A 600 12.91 -10.23 -37.98
N ASP A 601 12.94 -11.03 -36.92
CA ASP A 601 12.25 -12.32 -36.86
C ASP A 601 10.88 -12.32 -37.53
N ALA A 602 10.70 -13.25 -38.48
CA ALA A 602 9.43 -13.39 -39.18
C ALA A 602 8.28 -13.76 -38.23
N ASN A 603 8.55 -14.43 -37.10
CA ASN A 603 7.52 -14.84 -36.17
C ASN A 603 7.08 -13.69 -35.26
N PHE A 604 7.99 -12.92 -34.65
CA PHE A 604 7.58 -11.78 -33.82
C PHE A 604 6.77 -10.74 -34.60
N ASN A 605 7.18 -10.45 -35.86
CA ASN A 605 6.42 -9.59 -36.75
C ASN A 605 5.03 -10.18 -37.06
N ALA A 606 4.94 -11.48 -37.33
CA ALA A 606 3.68 -12.15 -37.59
C ALA A 606 2.77 -12.16 -36.35
N TRP A 607 3.31 -12.39 -35.15
CA TRP A 607 2.54 -12.45 -33.91
C TRP A 607 1.97 -11.09 -33.52
N CYS A 608 2.74 -10.00 -33.57
CA CYS A 608 2.18 -8.68 -33.25
C CYS A 608 1.21 -8.19 -34.33
N ARG A 609 1.42 -8.53 -35.61
CA ARG A 609 0.44 -8.28 -36.68
C ARG A 609 -0.85 -9.04 -36.42
N GLN A 610 -0.76 -10.33 -36.17
CA GLN A 610 -1.93 -11.18 -35.88
C GLN A 610 -2.72 -10.63 -34.70
N VAL A 611 -2.05 -10.28 -33.59
CA VAL A 611 -2.73 -9.71 -32.41
C VAL A 611 -3.37 -8.36 -32.73
N ALA A 612 -2.71 -7.51 -33.51
CA ALA A 612 -3.28 -6.22 -33.92
C ALA A 612 -4.54 -6.41 -34.80
N GLU A 613 -4.52 -7.38 -35.71
CA GLU A 613 -5.67 -7.76 -36.55
C GLU A 613 -6.81 -8.35 -35.72
N GLU A 614 -6.52 -9.28 -34.81
CA GLU A 614 -7.49 -9.90 -33.88
C GLU A 614 -8.18 -8.85 -33.00
N GLU A 615 -7.41 -7.88 -32.53
CA GLU A 615 -7.92 -6.78 -31.72
C GLU A 615 -8.51 -5.65 -32.59
N GLY A 616 -8.37 -5.67 -33.91
CA GLY A 616 -8.88 -4.60 -34.79
C GLY A 616 -8.24 -3.24 -34.50
N VAL A 617 -6.92 -3.20 -34.30
CA VAL A 617 -6.14 -1.98 -34.07
C VAL A 617 -5.13 -1.76 -35.19
N ALA A 618 -4.59 -0.54 -35.29
CA ALA A 618 -3.60 -0.23 -36.31
C ALA A 618 -2.30 -1.01 -36.09
N PHE A 619 -1.75 -1.50 -37.20
CA PHE A 619 -0.44 -2.14 -37.25
C PHE A 619 0.44 -1.42 -38.28
N ILE A 620 1.64 -1.02 -37.87
CA ILE A 620 2.67 -0.47 -38.76
C ILE A 620 3.80 -1.49 -38.83
N ASP A 621 4.12 -1.96 -40.04
CA ASP A 621 5.26 -2.86 -40.25
C ASP A 621 6.59 -2.08 -40.25
N PHE A 622 6.92 -1.55 -39.08
CA PHE A 622 8.10 -0.73 -38.87
C PHE A 622 9.39 -1.43 -39.30
N ASN A 623 9.41 -2.77 -39.15
CA ASN A 623 10.51 -3.62 -39.55
C ASN A 623 10.81 -3.59 -41.04
N ASP A 624 9.82 -3.91 -41.88
CA ASP A 624 10.01 -4.02 -43.33
C ASP A 624 10.23 -2.64 -43.95
N ILE A 625 9.47 -1.64 -43.51
CA ILE A 625 9.56 -0.27 -44.02
C ILE A 625 10.95 0.30 -43.72
N ALA A 626 11.44 0.16 -42.49
CA ALA A 626 12.76 0.68 -42.15
C ALA A 626 13.90 -0.12 -42.79
N ALA A 627 13.75 -1.43 -42.96
CA ALA A 627 14.69 -2.22 -43.75
C ALA A 627 14.80 -1.67 -45.19
N GLY A 628 13.67 -1.41 -45.85
CA GLY A 628 13.64 -0.85 -47.20
C GLY A 628 14.33 0.52 -47.33
N GLU A 629 14.23 1.39 -46.32
CA GLU A 629 14.97 2.67 -46.33
C GLU A 629 16.49 2.48 -46.16
N TYR A 630 16.91 1.57 -45.28
CA TYR A 630 18.33 1.22 -45.15
C TYR A 630 18.90 0.59 -46.44
N GLU A 631 18.13 -0.23 -47.14
CA GLU A 631 18.54 -0.84 -48.41
C GLU A 631 18.84 0.23 -49.49
N LYS A 632 18.08 1.34 -49.51
CA LYS A 632 18.35 2.50 -50.39
C LYS A 632 19.61 3.25 -50.00
N ILE A 633 19.89 3.38 -48.69
CA ILE A 633 21.11 4.00 -48.16
C ILE A 633 22.34 3.13 -48.50
N GLY A 634 22.17 1.82 -48.49
CA GLY A 634 23.21 0.83 -48.77
C GLY A 634 24.03 0.47 -47.53
N ARG A 635 24.49 -0.79 -47.49
CA ARG A 635 25.12 -1.41 -46.32
C ARG A 635 26.22 -0.58 -45.69
N LYS A 636 27.20 -0.11 -46.48
CA LYS A 636 28.40 0.56 -45.96
C LYS A 636 28.02 1.82 -45.16
N THR A 637 27.16 2.66 -45.74
CA THR A 637 26.73 3.92 -45.11
C THR A 637 25.77 3.67 -43.96
N ALA A 638 24.86 2.69 -44.07
CA ALA A 638 23.99 2.30 -42.97
C ALA A 638 24.80 1.85 -41.74
N GLN A 639 25.83 1.01 -41.95
CA GLN A 639 26.68 0.50 -40.88
C GLN A 639 27.61 1.56 -40.26
N SER A 640 28.07 2.54 -41.03
CA SER A 640 28.96 3.58 -40.51
C SER A 640 28.23 4.71 -39.80
N ASP A 641 27.05 5.10 -40.32
CA ASP A 641 26.42 6.36 -39.92
C ASP A 641 25.13 6.16 -39.11
N TYR A 642 24.47 5.01 -39.21
CA TYR A 642 23.13 4.81 -38.66
C TYR A 642 23.07 3.74 -37.57
N PHE A 643 23.82 2.64 -37.69
CA PHE A 643 23.85 1.57 -36.69
C PHE A 643 25.05 1.71 -35.75
N ALA A 644 24.79 1.78 -34.45
CA ALA A 644 25.82 1.82 -33.42
C ALA A 644 26.34 0.41 -33.07
N ASP A 645 25.47 -0.60 -33.12
CA ASP A 645 25.82 -2.00 -32.95
C ASP A 645 24.92 -2.92 -33.81
N SER A 646 24.71 -4.18 -33.38
CA SER A 646 23.84 -5.13 -34.07
C SER A 646 22.33 -4.81 -33.95
N VAL A 647 21.93 -3.99 -32.98
CA VAL A 647 20.54 -3.72 -32.59
C VAL A 647 20.25 -2.21 -32.59
N HIS A 648 21.11 -1.42 -31.97
CA HIS A 648 20.91 -0.01 -31.67
C HIS A 648 21.46 0.91 -32.77
N THR A 649 20.90 2.10 -32.83
CA THR A 649 21.25 3.14 -33.80
C THR A 649 22.08 4.26 -33.18
N PHE A 650 22.86 4.96 -34.00
CA PHE A 650 23.30 6.32 -33.71
C PHE A 650 22.10 7.28 -33.82
N GLU A 651 22.28 8.55 -33.43
CA GLU A 651 21.23 9.58 -33.55
C GLU A 651 20.61 9.63 -34.96
N LYS A 652 21.44 9.55 -36.01
CA LYS A 652 20.99 9.57 -37.41
C LYS A 652 20.03 8.42 -37.74
N GLY A 653 20.26 7.22 -37.19
CA GLY A 653 19.37 6.06 -37.32
C GLY A 653 18.08 6.20 -36.51
N ALA A 654 18.19 6.71 -35.29
CA ALA A 654 17.03 6.97 -34.46
C ALA A 654 16.09 8.02 -35.07
N ARG A 655 16.64 9.05 -35.73
CA ARG A 655 15.88 10.07 -36.46
C ARG A 655 15.28 9.53 -37.76
N LEU A 656 15.99 8.68 -38.50
CA LEU A 656 15.41 7.99 -39.67
C LEU A 656 14.17 7.16 -39.28
N TYR A 657 14.22 6.46 -38.14
CA TYR A 657 13.05 5.76 -37.61
C TYR A 657 11.88 6.71 -37.30
N CYS A 658 12.16 7.90 -36.77
CA CYS A 658 11.12 8.91 -36.54
C CYS A 658 10.55 9.45 -37.85
N ASP A 659 11.38 9.73 -38.87
CA ASP A 659 10.93 10.18 -40.20
C ASP A 659 9.95 9.16 -40.81
N ILE A 660 10.30 7.88 -40.74
CA ILE A 660 9.47 6.78 -41.23
C ILE A 660 8.16 6.74 -40.45
N LEU A 661 8.22 6.68 -39.12
CA LEU A 661 7.05 6.54 -38.27
C LEU A 661 6.10 7.73 -38.43
N ALA A 662 6.62 8.96 -38.48
CA ALA A 662 5.84 10.17 -38.74
C ALA A 662 5.12 10.09 -40.09
N ARG A 663 5.82 9.67 -41.15
CA ARG A 663 5.22 9.47 -42.49
C ARG A 663 4.09 8.44 -42.47
N GLU A 664 4.30 7.29 -41.83
CA GLU A 664 3.29 6.24 -41.75
C GLU A 664 2.08 6.65 -40.91
N LEU A 665 2.30 7.33 -39.78
CA LEU A 665 1.21 7.84 -38.94
C LEU A 665 0.39 8.91 -39.67
N LYS A 666 1.03 9.81 -40.41
CA LYS A 666 0.34 10.84 -41.21
C LYS A 666 -0.54 10.24 -42.31
N ASN A 667 -0.14 9.09 -42.86
CA ASN A 667 -0.87 8.38 -43.91
C ASN A 667 -1.82 7.29 -43.37
N SER A 668 -1.85 7.07 -42.06
CA SER A 668 -2.59 5.95 -41.45
C SER A 668 -4.12 6.11 -41.44
N GLY A 669 -4.63 7.34 -41.60
CA GLY A 669 -6.04 7.67 -41.41
C GLY A 669 -6.50 7.64 -39.94
N LEU A 670 -5.59 7.46 -38.99
CA LEU A 670 -5.88 7.49 -37.56
C LEU A 670 -5.94 8.95 -37.05
N PRO A 671 -6.67 9.22 -35.95
CA PRO A 671 -6.73 10.55 -35.35
C PRO A 671 -5.36 11.14 -34.98
N ILE A 672 -4.35 10.28 -34.70
CA ILE A 672 -2.99 10.72 -34.38
C ILE A 672 -2.35 11.54 -35.52
N ALA A 673 -2.79 11.34 -36.77
CA ALA A 673 -2.25 12.02 -37.95
C ALA A 673 -2.35 13.55 -37.86
N GLU A 674 -3.37 14.07 -37.17
CA GLU A 674 -3.57 15.51 -36.95
C GLU A 674 -2.44 16.15 -36.14
N TYR A 675 -1.76 15.35 -35.33
CA TYR A 675 -0.70 15.80 -34.43
C TYR A 675 0.70 15.59 -34.99
N ILE A 676 0.88 14.96 -36.16
CA ILE A 676 2.19 14.68 -36.75
C ILE A 676 2.59 15.80 -37.74
N ARG A 677 3.82 16.32 -37.61
CA ARG A 677 4.34 17.43 -38.42
C ARG A 677 4.48 17.10 -39.91
#